data_AF-A0A9P6JRR1-F1
#
_entry.id   AF-A0A9P6JRR1-F1
#
_cell.length_a   1.000
_cell.length_b   1.000
_cell.length_c   1.000
_cell.angle_alpha   90.00
_cell.angle_beta   90.00
_cell.angle_gamma   90.00
#
_symmetry.space_group_name_H-M   'P 1'
#
loop_
_entity.id
_entity.type
_entity.pdbx_description
1 polymer ?
#
loop_
_entity_poly.entity_id
_entity_poly.type
_entity_poly.pdbx_seq_one_letter_code
_entity_poly.pdbx_strand_id
1 'polypeptide(L)'
;MPELTPYNVNTVLGVYPERLFQVMPEVFEEMLDPDIDMMTLFTYCKAIHDRFEHDERPEGHMGFNSFGEACFEGGIVKTLLQIARDPKNQQDQFPALAAHFALQAFWMLMRTGTTEERRELLKQLYEDGVVELCLNNARSAPCVIHRQGSVNFIRCLSSESFLGEFLSAAETSKVIGDMSEYILQGPQLFIEQFGNARLTWQSFLCFGKFGTSRDKAAKYAPRYYAMSQESAAWTIQGLFVRCPPPNPSFCLKILKHDPTIVDLLFNAAAIKRPPWYAELATDSIICESLAMLFRVPDLTMAGVDVLLPNQDLQEERTRKWAALLDCLRILVSRPNWVGMFHEVLNMLEDERPSDVKRMLQAARSEYYAQSRYDLETYLQVFEYRGSCRICLERLLTTLSYLPECDKVRDEDLLSLLRISNAGFREAPNSLEESFHVEADQMFYLESSFEVFRKPLYSVFTEDDVDSPLQIASEPTMGPTAHARFLTLLAQRGVLKKISETSKVPKSAGSRFSLSTLKKIGTPAVIRSFLKASKQRVIERKAVGTRRFKQGGEMDFARAAYCSAAELARSLIMFDEATQGIYSKELEGIRKEYVACLGNAAEMALGEEIFEPSLFYAVAAVSAATPLPFNGSPDAVDASIREKNERRVARAEAGLQSMP
;
A
#
# COMPACT_ATOMS: atom_id res chain seq x y z
N MET A 1 21.56 -25.95 -35.53
CA MET A 1 22.54 -25.24 -34.67
C MET A 1 23.81 -26.07 -34.44
N PRO A 2 24.98 -25.48 -34.08
CA PRO A 2 25.99 -26.22 -33.31
C PRO A 2 25.44 -26.61 -31.92
N GLU A 3 25.84 -27.77 -31.40
CA GLU A 3 25.50 -28.26 -30.05
C GLU A 3 25.81 -27.18 -28.98
N LEU A 4 24.89 -26.94 -28.05
CA LEU A 4 25.07 -25.99 -26.96
C LEU A 4 26.16 -26.50 -26.01
N THR A 5 27.10 -25.63 -25.67
CA THR A 5 28.17 -25.92 -24.70
C THR A 5 28.39 -24.71 -23.79
N PRO A 6 29.05 -24.85 -22.63
CA PRO A 6 29.32 -23.71 -21.76
C PRO A 6 30.24 -22.65 -22.41
N TYR A 7 30.89 -23.00 -23.52
CA TYR A 7 31.93 -22.19 -24.17
C TYR A 7 31.44 -21.45 -25.42
N ASN A 8 30.29 -21.81 -25.99
CA ASN A 8 29.77 -21.19 -27.23
C ASN A 8 28.63 -20.19 -27.02
N VAL A 9 28.21 -19.94 -25.77
CA VAL A 9 27.05 -19.08 -25.45
C VAL A 9 27.09 -17.69 -26.10
N ASN A 10 28.24 -17.02 -26.07
CA ASN A 10 28.41 -15.69 -26.69
C ASN A 10 28.33 -15.76 -28.22
N THR A 11 28.77 -16.86 -28.82
CA THR A 11 28.71 -17.06 -30.28
C THR A 11 27.30 -17.39 -30.74
N VAL A 12 26.56 -18.20 -29.97
CA VAL A 12 25.19 -18.62 -30.29
C VAL A 12 24.20 -17.47 -30.04
N LEU A 13 24.26 -16.85 -28.86
CA LEU A 13 23.37 -15.73 -28.54
C LEU A 13 23.80 -14.45 -29.27
N GLY A 14 25.10 -14.21 -29.47
CA GLY A 14 25.63 -12.99 -30.09
C GLY A 14 25.54 -12.90 -31.62
N VAL A 15 24.66 -13.68 -32.27
CA VAL A 15 24.40 -13.56 -33.71
C VAL A 15 23.72 -12.23 -34.05
N TYR A 16 23.77 -11.85 -35.33
CA TYR A 16 23.10 -10.65 -35.84
C TYR A 16 21.60 -10.65 -35.52
N PRO A 17 20.98 -9.49 -35.24
CA PRO A 17 19.58 -9.37 -34.85
C PRO A 17 18.60 -10.16 -35.73
N GLU A 18 18.79 -10.16 -37.04
CA GLU A 18 17.91 -10.83 -38.01
C GLU A 18 17.96 -12.36 -37.90
N ARG A 19 19.08 -12.91 -37.40
CA ARG A 19 19.24 -14.35 -37.20
C ARG A 19 18.71 -14.83 -35.85
N LEU A 20 18.48 -13.92 -34.89
CA LEU A 20 18.00 -14.30 -33.56
C LEU A 20 16.64 -15.01 -33.63
N PHE A 21 15.73 -14.54 -34.46
CA PHE A 21 14.40 -15.14 -34.64
C PHE A 21 14.42 -16.59 -35.15
N GLN A 22 15.50 -16.99 -35.83
CA GLN A 22 15.70 -18.38 -36.28
C GLN A 22 16.46 -19.21 -35.23
N VAL A 23 17.40 -18.58 -34.52
CA VAL A 23 18.28 -19.23 -33.54
C VAL A 23 17.57 -19.47 -32.21
N MET A 24 16.81 -18.51 -31.69
CA MET A 24 16.21 -18.65 -30.36
C MET A 24 15.28 -19.87 -30.22
N PRO A 25 14.41 -20.21 -31.20
CA PRO A 25 13.61 -21.43 -31.14
C PRO A 25 14.45 -22.71 -30.97
N GLU A 26 15.53 -22.91 -31.77
CA GLU A 26 16.35 -24.13 -31.63
C GLU A 26 17.19 -24.11 -30.33
N VAL A 27 17.61 -22.93 -29.84
CA VAL A 27 18.27 -22.81 -28.51
C VAL A 27 17.32 -23.29 -27.42
N PHE A 28 16.08 -22.82 -27.46
CA PHE A 28 15.08 -23.17 -26.45
C PHE A 28 14.68 -24.64 -26.50
N GLU A 29 14.59 -25.23 -27.70
CA GLU A 29 14.36 -26.66 -27.86
C GLU A 29 15.51 -27.48 -27.23
N GLU A 30 16.76 -27.12 -27.54
CA GLU A 30 17.95 -27.83 -27.03
C GLU A 30 18.13 -27.64 -25.50
N MET A 31 17.77 -26.48 -24.95
CA MET A 31 17.75 -26.25 -23.49
C MET A 31 16.76 -27.15 -22.74
N LEU A 32 15.76 -27.72 -23.42
CA LEU A 32 14.80 -28.67 -22.85
C LEU A 32 15.20 -30.13 -23.06
N ASP A 33 16.33 -30.39 -23.72
CA ASP A 33 16.85 -31.74 -23.88
C ASP A 33 17.13 -32.36 -22.49
N PRO A 34 16.52 -33.51 -22.14
CA PRO A 34 16.78 -34.19 -20.88
C PRO A 34 18.24 -34.56 -20.63
N ASP A 35 19.05 -34.68 -21.69
CA ASP A 35 20.45 -35.06 -21.66
C ASP A 35 21.41 -33.86 -21.70
N ILE A 36 20.89 -32.61 -21.68
CA ILE A 36 21.73 -31.41 -21.66
C ILE A 36 22.65 -31.40 -20.43
N ASP A 37 23.90 -31.03 -20.65
CA ASP A 37 24.84 -30.80 -19.56
C ASP A 37 24.36 -29.66 -18.65
N MET A 38 24.33 -29.90 -17.35
CA MET A 38 23.75 -28.96 -16.37
C MET A 38 24.52 -27.66 -16.24
N MET A 39 25.84 -27.68 -16.50
CA MET A 39 26.63 -26.45 -16.58
C MET A 39 26.21 -25.65 -17.82
N THR A 40 26.01 -26.30 -18.95
CA THR A 40 25.51 -25.68 -20.19
C THR A 40 24.16 -25.03 -19.97
N LEU A 41 23.19 -25.74 -19.38
CA LEU A 41 21.87 -25.20 -19.06
C LEU A 41 21.97 -23.96 -18.17
N PHE A 42 22.77 -24.02 -17.11
CA PHE A 42 23.05 -22.87 -16.24
C PHE A 42 23.66 -21.69 -17.01
N THR A 43 24.67 -21.93 -17.83
CA THR A 43 25.37 -20.90 -18.60
C THR A 43 24.42 -20.18 -19.56
N TYR A 44 23.54 -20.91 -20.25
CA TYR A 44 22.57 -20.31 -21.17
C TYR A 44 21.47 -19.53 -20.43
N CYS A 45 20.87 -20.09 -19.37
CA CYS A 45 19.90 -19.36 -18.54
C CYS A 45 20.49 -18.06 -17.99
N LYS A 46 21.72 -18.11 -17.47
CA LYS A 46 22.41 -16.93 -16.95
C LYS A 46 22.73 -15.93 -18.06
N ALA A 47 23.21 -16.37 -19.22
CA ALA A 47 23.54 -15.45 -20.31
C ALA A 47 22.30 -14.75 -20.91
N ILE A 48 21.17 -15.45 -21.00
CA ILE A 48 19.88 -14.84 -21.39
C ILE A 48 19.47 -13.77 -20.37
N HIS A 49 19.49 -14.12 -19.08
CA HIS A 49 19.22 -13.17 -17.99
C HIS A 49 20.14 -11.95 -18.07
N ASP A 50 21.47 -12.16 -18.10
CA ASP A 50 22.46 -11.10 -18.10
C ASP A 50 22.28 -10.18 -19.32
N ARG A 51 21.91 -10.73 -20.48
CA ARG A 51 21.68 -9.90 -21.67
C ARG A 51 20.46 -8.99 -21.55
N PHE A 52 19.42 -9.40 -20.82
CA PHE A 52 18.32 -8.51 -20.49
C PHE A 52 18.69 -7.49 -19.41
N GLU A 53 19.51 -7.89 -18.43
CA GLU A 53 19.97 -6.99 -17.36
C GLU A 53 20.91 -5.88 -17.88
N HIS A 54 21.77 -6.21 -18.85
CA HIS A 54 22.73 -5.29 -19.48
C HIS A 54 22.16 -4.61 -20.73
N ASP A 55 20.85 -4.42 -20.81
CA ASP A 55 20.23 -3.67 -21.90
C ASP A 55 20.57 -2.17 -21.75
N GLU A 56 21.58 -1.70 -22.49
CA GLU A 56 22.16 -0.35 -22.41
C GLU A 56 21.28 0.76 -23.03
N ARG A 57 19.99 0.50 -23.26
CA ARG A 57 19.09 1.53 -23.80
C ARG A 57 18.96 2.70 -22.83
N PRO A 58 18.83 3.95 -23.32
CA PRO A 58 18.69 5.09 -22.44
C PRO A 58 17.40 4.97 -21.59
N GLU A 59 17.41 5.50 -20.38
CA GLU A 59 16.24 5.55 -19.51
C GLU A 59 15.04 6.17 -20.27
N GLY A 60 13.85 5.56 -20.10
CA GLY A 60 12.62 5.95 -20.81
C GLY A 60 12.39 5.28 -22.17
N HIS A 61 13.38 4.58 -22.75
CA HIS A 61 13.16 3.81 -23.98
C HIS A 61 12.52 2.44 -23.69
N MET A 62 11.19 2.40 -23.80
CA MET A 62 10.40 1.18 -23.63
C MET A 62 10.32 0.35 -24.92
N GLY A 63 10.04 -0.94 -24.78
CA GLY A 63 9.95 -1.91 -25.89
C GLY A 63 10.80 -3.15 -25.64
N PHE A 64 10.47 -4.30 -26.22
CA PHE A 64 11.46 -5.35 -26.36
C PHE A 64 12.49 -4.94 -27.44
N ASN A 65 13.78 -5.12 -27.16
CA ASN A 65 14.80 -5.02 -28.21
C ASN A 65 14.76 -6.28 -29.10
N SER A 66 15.49 -6.31 -30.22
CA SER A 66 15.46 -7.47 -31.13
C SER A 66 15.82 -8.81 -30.48
N PHE A 67 16.61 -8.81 -29.41
CA PHE A 67 16.88 -10.03 -28.64
C PHE A 67 15.67 -10.43 -27.78
N GLY A 68 15.03 -9.47 -27.11
CA GLY A 68 13.78 -9.67 -26.37
C GLY A 68 12.64 -10.16 -27.25
N GLU A 69 12.44 -9.52 -28.41
CA GLU A 69 11.43 -9.93 -29.41
C GLU A 69 11.66 -11.35 -29.89
N ALA A 70 12.89 -11.67 -30.33
CA ALA A 70 13.24 -13.02 -30.79
C ALA A 70 13.12 -14.07 -29.68
N CYS A 71 13.44 -13.74 -28.43
CA CYS A 71 13.20 -14.62 -27.29
C CYS A 71 11.70 -14.85 -27.07
N PHE A 72 10.92 -13.78 -27.11
CA PHE A 72 9.48 -13.84 -26.88
C PHE A 72 8.79 -14.69 -27.95
N GLU A 73 9.01 -14.40 -29.23
CA GLU A 73 8.48 -15.17 -30.36
C GLU A 73 9.02 -16.60 -30.39
N GLY A 74 10.26 -16.81 -29.95
CA GLY A 74 10.89 -18.13 -29.89
C GLY A 74 10.32 -19.06 -28.81
N GLY A 75 9.47 -18.56 -27.90
CA GLY A 75 8.85 -19.38 -26.86
C GLY A 75 9.64 -19.41 -25.54
N ILE A 76 10.30 -18.30 -25.18
CA ILE A 76 11.02 -18.16 -23.91
C ILE A 76 10.14 -18.47 -22.69
N VAL A 77 8.86 -18.10 -22.72
CA VAL A 77 7.91 -18.29 -21.60
C VAL A 77 7.78 -19.76 -21.25
N LYS A 78 7.33 -20.58 -22.19
CA LYS A 78 7.16 -22.03 -22.02
C LYS A 78 8.46 -22.69 -21.59
N THR A 79 9.56 -22.33 -22.24
CA THR A 79 10.87 -22.95 -22.04
C THR A 79 11.43 -22.69 -20.65
N LEU A 80 11.54 -21.43 -20.24
CA LEU A 80 12.12 -21.08 -18.95
C LEU A 80 11.20 -21.47 -17.78
N LEU A 81 9.87 -21.44 -17.95
CA LEU A 81 8.95 -21.98 -16.94
C LEU A 81 9.08 -23.50 -16.80
N GLN A 82 9.30 -24.25 -17.87
CA GLN A 82 9.54 -25.69 -17.80
C GLN A 82 10.84 -25.99 -17.05
N ILE A 83 11.92 -25.25 -17.32
CA ILE A 83 13.19 -25.36 -16.59
C ILE A 83 13.01 -25.05 -15.10
N ALA A 84 12.27 -24.00 -14.77
CA ALA A 84 12.00 -23.60 -13.38
C ALA A 84 11.09 -24.59 -12.62
N ARG A 85 10.24 -25.34 -13.35
CA ARG A 85 9.33 -26.36 -12.80
C ARG A 85 10.00 -27.69 -12.53
N ASP A 86 11.03 -28.05 -13.29
CA ASP A 86 11.61 -29.39 -13.19
C ASP A 86 12.19 -29.61 -11.78
N PRO A 87 11.68 -30.59 -11.02
CA PRO A 87 12.19 -30.90 -9.68
C PRO A 87 13.68 -31.28 -9.66
N LYS A 88 14.22 -31.81 -10.76
CA LYS A 88 15.66 -32.10 -10.91
C LYS A 88 16.48 -30.82 -10.81
N ASN A 89 15.91 -29.70 -11.26
CA ASN A 89 16.54 -28.39 -11.26
C ASN A 89 16.42 -27.66 -9.91
N GLN A 90 16.06 -28.32 -8.81
CA GLN A 90 15.83 -27.66 -7.52
C GLN A 90 16.70 -28.17 -6.37
N GLN A 91 17.65 -29.08 -6.63
CA GLN A 91 18.40 -29.77 -5.57
C GLN A 91 19.91 -29.52 -5.61
N ASP A 92 20.51 -29.55 -6.80
CA ASP A 92 21.95 -29.38 -6.99
C ASP A 92 22.30 -27.96 -7.46
N GLN A 93 23.55 -27.55 -7.22
CA GLN A 93 24.02 -26.18 -7.42
C GLN A 93 23.71 -25.59 -8.81
N PHE A 94 24.23 -26.19 -9.89
CA PHE A 94 24.06 -25.63 -11.24
C PHE A 94 22.62 -25.72 -11.75
N PRO A 95 21.91 -26.86 -11.60
CA PRO A 95 20.50 -26.93 -11.96
C PRO A 95 19.62 -25.93 -11.20
N ALA A 96 19.83 -25.76 -9.89
CA ALA A 96 19.12 -24.78 -9.07
C ALA A 96 19.41 -23.34 -9.47
N LEU A 97 20.65 -23.03 -9.83
CA LEU A 97 20.98 -21.71 -10.38
C LEU A 97 20.32 -21.52 -11.76
N ALA A 98 20.29 -22.54 -12.62
CA ALA A 98 19.63 -22.46 -13.92
C ALA A 98 18.13 -22.15 -13.78
N ALA A 99 17.42 -22.88 -12.94
CA ALA A 99 16.01 -22.63 -12.65
C ALA A 99 15.76 -21.25 -11.99
N HIS A 100 16.69 -20.79 -11.14
CA HIS A 100 16.61 -19.43 -10.59
C HIS A 100 16.73 -18.35 -11.68
N PHE A 101 17.77 -18.41 -12.52
CA PHE A 101 17.99 -17.43 -13.59
C PHE A 101 16.92 -17.50 -14.69
N ALA A 102 16.38 -18.69 -14.97
CA ALA A 102 15.24 -18.87 -15.86
C ALA A 102 14.04 -18.03 -15.41
N LEU A 103 13.74 -18.02 -14.11
CA LEU A 103 12.65 -17.20 -13.57
C LEU A 103 13.00 -15.71 -13.54
N GLN A 104 14.23 -15.35 -13.18
CA GLN A 104 14.66 -13.95 -13.10
C GLN A 104 14.72 -13.26 -14.48
N ALA A 105 14.97 -13.99 -15.56
CA ALA A 105 15.03 -13.43 -16.91
C ALA A 105 13.74 -12.67 -17.29
N PHE A 106 12.59 -13.15 -16.84
CA PHE A 106 11.31 -12.49 -17.09
C PHE A 106 11.14 -11.15 -16.38
N TRP A 107 11.82 -10.93 -15.25
CA TRP A 107 11.74 -9.66 -14.54
C TRP A 107 12.26 -8.51 -15.41
N MET A 108 13.41 -8.69 -16.07
CA MET A 108 13.98 -7.64 -16.90
C MET A 108 13.14 -7.36 -18.16
N LEU A 109 12.56 -8.41 -18.77
CA LEU A 109 11.57 -8.23 -19.83
C LEU A 109 10.35 -7.44 -19.34
N MET A 110 9.83 -7.76 -18.16
CA MET A 110 8.71 -7.02 -17.55
C MET A 110 9.01 -5.56 -17.25
N ARG A 111 10.28 -5.17 -17.07
CA ARG A 111 10.66 -3.77 -16.80
C ARG A 111 10.93 -2.97 -18.06
N THR A 112 11.33 -3.62 -19.14
CA THR A 112 11.74 -2.96 -20.39
C THR A 112 10.66 -2.93 -21.46
N GLY A 113 9.69 -3.86 -21.44
CA GLY A 113 8.60 -3.88 -22.41
C GLY A 113 7.64 -2.69 -22.29
N THR A 114 7.01 -2.31 -23.40
CA THR A 114 5.85 -1.40 -23.43
C THR A 114 4.67 -1.96 -22.64
N THR A 115 3.69 -1.12 -22.32
CA THR A 115 2.47 -1.54 -21.62
C THR A 115 1.75 -2.72 -22.32
N GLU A 116 1.72 -2.75 -23.66
CA GLU A 116 1.11 -3.85 -24.42
C GLU A 116 1.94 -5.14 -24.33
N GLU A 117 3.25 -5.06 -24.56
CA GLU A 117 4.15 -6.22 -24.48
C GLU A 117 4.15 -6.86 -23.08
N ARG A 118 4.09 -6.03 -22.02
CA ARG A 118 4.03 -6.50 -20.63
C ARG A 118 2.73 -7.25 -20.35
N ARG A 119 1.59 -6.76 -20.85
CA ARG A 119 0.30 -7.44 -20.71
C ARG A 119 0.29 -8.76 -21.47
N GLU A 120 0.85 -8.81 -22.67
CA GLU A 120 0.93 -10.02 -23.48
C GLU A 120 1.87 -11.06 -22.86
N LEU A 121 3.07 -10.65 -22.40
CA LEU A 121 3.99 -11.50 -21.66
C LEU A 121 3.35 -12.04 -20.37
N LEU A 122 2.68 -11.18 -19.61
CA LEU A 122 2.01 -11.57 -18.37
C LEU A 122 0.88 -12.56 -18.63
N LYS A 123 0.11 -12.35 -19.69
CA LYS A 123 -0.96 -13.27 -20.09
C LYS A 123 -0.41 -14.66 -20.39
N GLN A 124 0.66 -14.76 -21.18
CA GLN A 124 1.30 -16.06 -21.47
C GLN A 124 1.84 -16.72 -20.19
N LEU A 125 2.54 -15.96 -19.33
CA LEU A 125 3.02 -16.47 -18.05
C LEU A 125 1.86 -16.96 -17.15
N TYR A 126 0.75 -16.22 -17.11
CA TYR A 126 -0.44 -16.59 -16.33
C TYR A 126 -1.09 -17.86 -16.87
N GLU A 127 -1.34 -17.94 -18.18
CA GLU A 127 -1.89 -19.12 -18.86
C GLU A 127 -1.02 -20.36 -18.67
N ASP A 128 0.30 -20.18 -18.70
CA ASP A 128 1.23 -21.28 -18.44
C ASP A 128 1.30 -21.64 -16.96
N GLY A 129 0.70 -20.91 -16.01
CA GLY A 129 0.61 -21.25 -14.59
C GLY A 129 1.75 -20.70 -13.72
N VAL A 130 2.29 -19.52 -14.03
CA VAL A 130 3.38 -18.90 -13.27
C VAL A 130 3.02 -18.63 -11.81
N VAL A 131 1.76 -18.25 -11.54
CA VAL A 131 1.31 -17.88 -10.19
C VAL A 131 1.39 -19.10 -9.27
N GLU A 132 0.81 -20.23 -9.68
CA GLU A 132 0.85 -21.49 -8.93
C GLU A 132 2.30 -21.95 -8.70
N LEU A 133 3.17 -21.84 -9.71
CA LEU A 133 4.59 -22.15 -9.57
C LEU A 133 5.25 -21.29 -8.49
N CYS A 134 5.05 -19.97 -8.54
CA CYS A 134 5.66 -19.06 -7.58
C CYS A 134 5.17 -19.31 -6.14
N LEU A 135 3.86 -19.52 -5.96
CA LEU A 135 3.27 -19.82 -4.65
C LEU A 135 3.78 -21.16 -4.09
N ASN A 136 3.81 -22.20 -4.92
CA ASN A 136 4.33 -23.51 -4.52
C ASN A 136 5.81 -23.44 -4.14
N ASN A 137 6.60 -22.71 -4.91
CA ASN A 137 8.01 -22.51 -4.61
C ASN A 137 8.19 -21.74 -3.30
N ALA A 138 7.49 -20.63 -3.10
CA ALA A 138 7.55 -19.85 -1.86
C ALA A 138 7.27 -20.72 -0.61
N ARG A 139 6.25 -21.58 -0.70
CA ARG A 139 5.83 -22.46 0.41
C ARG A 139 6.76 -23.65 0.61
N SER A 140 7.22 -24.29 -0.46
CA SER A 140 7.74 -25.67 -0.39
C SER A 140 9.04 -25.94 -1.14
N ALA A 141 9.60 -24.99 -1.89
CA ALA A 141 10.83 -25.25 -2.63
C ALA A 141 11.97 -25.73 -1.71
N PRO A 142 12.77 -26.73 -2.14
CA PRO A 142 13.87 -27.25 -1.35
C PRO A 142 14.94 -26.21 -1.05
N CYS A 143 15.29 -25.37 -2.03
CA CYS A 143 16.30 -24.32 -1.86
C CYS A 143 15.66 -22.95 -1.59
N VAL A 144 16.22 -22.20 -0.63
CA VAL A 144 15.72 -20.87 -0.27
C VAL A 144 15.87 -19.83 -1.38
N ILE A 145 16.80 -20.03 -2.32
CA ILE A 145 16.93 -19.15 -3.50
C ILE A 145 15.71 -19.23 -4.44
N HIS A 146 15.01 -20.37 -4.49
CA HIS A 146 13.79 -20.51 -5.28
C HIS A 146 12.59 -19.92 -4.55
N ARG A 147 12.54 -20.06 -3.22
CA ARG A 147 11.52 -19.42 -2.38
C ARG A 147 11.57 -17.91 -2.59
N GLN A 148 12.74 -17.32 -2.36
CA GLN A 148 12.94 -15.88 -2.54
C GLN A 148 12.78 -15.45 -4.00
N GLY A 149 13.38 -16.15 -4.96
CA GLY A 149 13.26 -15.79 -6.37
C GLY A 149 11.80 -15.76 -6.84
N SER A 150 10.99 -16.69 -6.35
CA SER A 150 9.55 -16.76 -6.66
C SER A 150 8.75 -15.64 -6.00
N VAL A 151 9.04 -15.29 -4.75
CA VAL A 151 8.43 -14.14 -4.06
C VAL A 151 8.79 -12.81 -4.73
N ASN A 152 10.05 -12.65 -5.12
CA ASN A 152 10.50 -11.47 -5.87
C ASN A 152 9.83 -11.39 -7.25
N PHE A 153 9.65 -12.53 -7.91
CA PHE A 153 9.04 -12.54 -9.23
C PHE A 153 7.54 -12.27 -9.16
N ILE A 154 6.80 -12.88 -8.22
CA ILE A 154 5.36 -12.56 -8.07
C ILE A 154 5.15 -11.08 -7.68
N ARG A 155 6.06 -10.47 -6.90
CA ARG A 155 6.08 -9.02 -6.67
C ARG A 155 6.21 -8.23 -7.98
N CYS A 156 7.11 -8.62 -8.86
CA CYS A 156 7.25 -7.99 -10.16
C CYS A 156 5.94 -8.09 -10.96
N LEU A 157 5.33 -9.29 -11.01
CA LEU A 157 4.07 -9.51 -11.72
C LEU A 157 2.92 -8.66 -11.15
N SER A 158 2.83 -8.51 -9.83
CA SER A 158 1.75 -7.77 -9.16
C SER A 158 1.93 -6.25 -9.13
N SER A 159 3.12 -5.78 -8.80
CA SER A 159 3.34 -4.37 -8.45
C SER A 159 3.96 -3.62 -9.62
N GLU A 160 4.89 -4.28 -10.33
CA GLU A 160 5.55 -3.69 -11.48
C GLU A 160 4.78 -3.98 -12.76
N SER A 161 3.92 -5.01 -12.83
CA SER A 161 3.10 -5.35 -13.99
C SER A 161 1.60 -5.34 -13.62
N PHE A 162 0.79 -6.12 -14.33
CA PHE A 162 -0.68 -6.03 -14.28
C PHE A 162 -1.36 -7.27 -13.70
N LEU A 163 -0.69 -8.10 -12.88
CA LEU A 163 -1.23 -9.41 -12.43
C LEU A 163 -2.63 -9.28 -11.80
N GLY A 164 -2.88 -8.20 -11.05
CA GLY A 164 -4.19 -7.96 -10.44
C GLY A 164 -5.35 -7.91 -11.45
N GLU A 165 -5.11 -7.56 -12.72
CA GLU A 165 -6.11 -7.53 -13.80
C GLU A 165 -6.58 -8.93 -14.21
N PHE A 166 -5.74 -9.95 -14.02
CA PHE A 166 -5.99 -11.32 -14.48
C PHE A 166 -6.56 -12.22 -13.37
N LEU A 167 -6.29 -11.90 -12.10
CA LEU A 167 -6.72 -12.76 -10.99
C LEU A 167 -8.22 -12.64 -10.69
N SER A 168 -8.86 -13.79 -10.49
CA SER A 168 -10.13 -13.86 -9.81
C SER A 168 -10.00 -13.52 -8.33
N ALA A 169 -11.11 -13.16 -7.67
CA ALA A 169 -11.11 -12.87 -6.23
C ALA A 169 -10.61 -14.04 -5.37
N ALA A 170 -10.85 -15.29 -5.79
CA ALA A 170 -10.37 -16.48 -5.09
C ALA A 170 -8.84 -16.63 -5.21
N GLU A 171 -8.30 -16.43 -6.41
CA GLU A 171 -6.84 -16.45 -6.63
C GLU A 171 -6.14 -15.30 -5.91
N THR A 172 -6.70 -14.08 -5.96
CA THR A 172 -6.20 -12.95 -5.19
C THR A 172 -6.17 -13.28 -3.69
N SER A 173 -7.23 -13.89 -3.16
CA SER A 173 -7.27 -14.33 -1.76
C SER A 173 -6.17 -15.35 -1.43
N LYS A 174 -5.94 -16.33 -2.31
CA LYS A 174 -4.87 -17.33 -2.15
C LYS A 174 -3.49 -16.68 -2.16
N VAL A 175 -3.23 -15.76 -3.08
CA VAL A 175 -1.96 -15.01 -3.15
C VAL A 175 -1.74 -14.21 -1.86
N ILE A 176 -2.76 -13.52 -1.36
CA ILE A 176 -2.67 -12.74 -0.11
C ILE A 176 -2.39 -13.66 1.09
N GLY A 177 -3.11 -14.79 1.19
CA GLY A 177 -2.89 -15.78 2.24
C GLY A 177 -1.45 -16.31 2.24
N ASP A 178 -1.00 -16.83 1.09
CA ASP A 178 0.33 -17.43 0.94
C ASP A 178 1.46 -16.43 1.17
N MET A 179 1.32 -15.18 0.71
CA MET A 179 2.32 -14.13 0.96
C MET A 179 2.33 -13.70 2.42
N SER A 180 1.18 -13.64 3.08
CA SER A 180 1.11 -13.32 4.50
C SER A 180 1.71 -14.43 5.37
N GLU A 181 1.46 -15.70 5.02
CA GLU A 181 2.09 -16.85 5.68
C GLU A 181 3.61 -16.85 5.47
N TYR A 182 4.07 -16.55 4.25
CA TYR A 182 5.50 -16.41 3.96
C TYR A 182 6.12 -15.32 4.83
N ILE A 183 5.47 -14.16 4.96
CA ILE A 183 5.92 -13.06 5.83
C ILE A 183 6.06 -13.53 7.29
N LEU A 184 5.15 -14.35 7.78
CA LEU A 184 5.08 -14.81 9.18
C LEU A 184 6.00 -16.02 9.48
N GLN A 185 6.58 -16.67 8.48
CA GLN A 185 7.35 -17.92 8.65
C GLN A 185 8.65 -17.73 9.45
N GLY A 186 9.34 -16.61 9.25
CA GLY A 186 10.64 -16.30 9.86
C GLY A 186 11.85 -16.92 9.13
N PRO A 187 13.08 -16.51 9.49
CA PRO A 187 14.28 -16.79 8.70
C PRO A 187 14.94 -18.15 8.94
N GLN A 188 14.38 -19.01 9.80
CA GLN A 188 15.07 -20.19 10.32
C GLN A 188 15.58 -21.13 9.22
N LEU A 189 14.76 -21.41 8.22
CA LEU A 189 15.14 -22.25 7.08
C LEU A 189 16.33 -21.67 6.28
N PHE A 190 16.37 -20.34 6.13
CA PHE A 190 17.46 -19.65 5.42
C PHE A 190 18.78 -19.79 6.20
N ILE A 191 18.73 -19.63 7.53
CA ILE A 191 19.89 -19.82 8.41
C ILE A 191 20.44 -21.24 8.28
N GLU A 192 19.56 -22.25 8.34
CA GLU A 192 19.92 -23.66 8.25
C GLU A 192 20.60 -24.00 6.93
N GLN A 193 20.04 -23.54 5.80
CA GLN A 193 20.62 -23.83 4.49
C GLN A 193 21.92 -23.09 4.24
N PHE A 194 22.03 -21.83 4.64
CA PHE A 194 23.27 -21.06 4.45
C PHE A 194 24.39 -21.58 5.36
N GLY A 195 24.04 -22.17 6.52
CA GLY A 195 24.97 -22.87 7.40
C GLY A 195 25.35 -24.29 6.96
N ASN A 196 24.65 -24.87 5.98
CA ASN A 196 24.86 -26.25 5.53
C ASN A 196 25.90 -26.34 4.40
N ALA A 197 26.95 -27.16 4.59
CA ALA A 197 28.06 -27.28 3.63
C ALA A 197 27.63 -27.67 2.20
N ARG A 198 26.50 -28.38 2.03
CA ARG A 198 25.98 -28.75 0.71
C ARG A 198 25.19 -27.62 0.03
N LEU A 199 24.75 -26.62 0.80
CA LEU A 199 23.78 -25.60 0.36
C LEU A 199 24.30 -24.17 0.51
N THR A 200 25.44 -23.93 1.18
CA THR A 200 26.04 -22.61 1.35
C THR A 200 26.38 -21.92 0.03
N TRP A 201 26.54 -22.66 -1.08
CA TRP A 201 26.74 -22.07 -2.41
C TRP A 201 25.63 -21.08 -2.80
N GLN A 202 24.41 -21.24 -2.26
CA GLN A 202 23.28 -20.32 -2.45
C GLN A 202 23.63 -18.87 -2.05
N SER A 203 24.54 -18.70 -1.10
CA SER A 203 25.03 -17.38 -0.67
C SER A 203 25.74 -16.60 -1.77
N PHE A 204 26.08 -17.23 -2.91
CA PHE A 204 26.55 -16.55 -4.11
C PHE A 204 25.58 -15.43 -4.56
N LEU A 205 24.27 -15.66 -4.51
CA LEU A 205 23.28 -14.66 -4.91
C LEU A 205 23.23 -13.44 -3.97
N CYS A 206 23.71 -13.60 -2.74
CA CYS A 206 23.79 -12.51 -1.77
C CYS A 206 25.12 -11.76 -1.87
N PHE A 207 26.23 -12.48 -2.09
CA PHE A 207 27.60 -11.94 -1.99
C PHE A 207 28.29 -11.71 -3.34
N GLY A 208 27.67 -12.10 -4.45
CA GLY A 208 28.26 -12.04 -5.79
C GLY A 208 29.46 -12.97 -6.00
N LYS A 209 29.74 -13.87 -5.06
CA LYS A 209 30.88 -14.81 -5.14
C LYS A 209 30.64 -16.12 -4.40
N PHE A 210 31.18 -17.19 -4.98
CA PHE A 210 31.23 -18.50 -4.34
C PHE A 210 32.27 -18.54 -3.21
N GLY A 211 32.16 -19.53 -2.33
CA GLY A 211 33.14 -19.77 -1.26
C GLY A 211 33.00 -18.88 -0.03
N THR A 212 31.87 -18.19 0.15
CA THR A 212 31.59 -17.50 1.43
C THR A 212 31.53 -18.50 2.58
N SER A 213 32.13 -18.17 3.73
CA SER A 213 32.14 -19.07 4.89
C SER A 213 30.73 -19.30 5.43
N ARG A 214 30.48 -20.51 5.94
CA ARG A 214 29.17 -20.92 6.46
C ARG A 214 28.67 -20.03 7.60
N ASP A 215 29.56 -19.65 8.52
CA ASP A 215 29.23 -18.74 9.63
C ASP A 215 28.78 -17.37 9.10
N LYS A 216 29.52 -16.81 8.13
CA LYS A 216 29.17 -15.54 7.51
C LYS A 216 27.85 -15.61 6.75
N ALA A 217 27.66 -16.67 5.96
CA ALA A 217 26.43 -16.87 5.20
C ALA A 217 25.23 -17.03 6.15
N ALA A 218 25.31 -17.91 7.15
CA ALA A 218 24.24 -18.13 8.12
C ALA A 218 23.86 -16.85 8.89
N LYS A 219 24.84 -16.00 9.24
CA LYS A 219 24.59 -14.69 9.86
C LYS A 219 23.93 -13.68 8.93
N TYR A 220 24.18 -13.74 7.62
CA TYR A 220 23.52 -12.85 6.65
C TYR A 220 22.12 -13.34 6.25
N ALA A 221 21.87 -14.65 6.35
CA ALA A 221 20.63 -15.29 5.91
C ALA A 221 19.33 -14.62 6.40
N PRO A 222 19.21 -14.14 7.66
CA PRO A 222 18.03 -13.43 8.12
C PRO A 222 17.74 -12.14 7.35
N ARG A 223 18.78 -11.40 6.95
CA ARG A 223 18.65 -10.20 6.13
C ARG A 223 18.15 -10.53 4.74
N TYR A 224 18.67 -11.59 4.13
CA TYR A 224 18.23 -12.05 2.81
C TYR A 224 16.74 -12.46 2.83
N TYR A 225 16.31 -13.19 3.85
CA TYR A 225 14.90 -13.48 4.09
C TYR A 225 14.06 -12.20 4.25
N ALA A 226 14.51 -11.24 5.07
CA ALA A 226 13.75 -10.00 5.32
C ALA A 226 13.53 -9.15 4.05
N MET A 227 14.48 -9.14 3.11
CA MET A 227 14.30 -8.51 1.79
C MET A 227 13.19 -9.21 0.98
N SER A 228 13.11 -10.54 1.06
CA SER A 228 12.03 -11.30 0.42
C SER A 228 10.69 -11.16 1.14
N GLN A 229 10.69 -10.99 2.47
CA GLN A 229 9.51 -10.68 3.28
C GLN A 229 8.88 -9.36 2.84
N GLU A 230 9.70 -8.33 2.63
CA GLU A 230 9.23 -7.07 2.07
C GLU A 230 8.68 -7.23 0.65
N SER A 231 9.29 -8.10 -0.16
CA SER A 231 8.78 -8.40 -1.50
C SER A 231 7.40 -9.08 -1.48
N ALA A 232 7.15 -9.95 -0.51
CA ALA A 232 5.81 -10.53 -0.29
C ALA A 232 4.79 -9.45 0.12
N ALA A 233 5.19 -8.47 0.94
CA ALA A 233 4.32 -7.36 1.31
C ALA A 233 3.97 -6.48 0.09
N TRP A 234 4.97 -6.15 -0.73
CA TRP A 234 4.76 -5.43 -1.98
C TRP A 234 3.88 -6.22 -2.96
N THR A 235 3.96 -7.55 -2.95
CA THR A 235 3.08 -8.40 -3.77
C THR A 235 1.62 -8.13 -3.41
N ILE A 236 1.30 -8.19 -2.12
CA ILE A 236 -0.06 -7.93 -1.61
C ILE A 236 -0.50 -6.51 -1.98
N GLN A 237 0.36 -5.52 -1.76
CA GLN A 237 0.06 -4.13 -2.05
C GLN A 237 -0.20 -3.89 -3.54
N GLY A 238 0.60 -4.48 -4.43
CA GLY A 238 0.48 -4.33 -5.88
C GLY A 238 -0.83 -4.88 -6.45
N LEU A 239 -1.45 -5.87 -5.79
CA LEU A 239 -2.79 -6.36 -6.17
C LEU A 239 -3.88 -5.31 -5.95
N PHE A 240 -3.67 -4.37 -5.03
CA PHE A 240 -4.62 -3.33 -4.66
C PHE A 240 -4.28 -1.95 -5.23
N VAL A 241 -3.01 -1.56 -5.25
CA VAL A 241 -2.54 -0.25 -5.74
C VAL A 241 -2.30 -0.34 -7.25
N ARG A 242 -3.40 -0.42 -7.99
CA ARG A 242 -3.46 -0.40 -9.46
C ARG A 242 -4.42 0.68 -9.94
N CYS A 243 -4.35 1.06 -11.21
CA CYS A 243 -5.24 2.04 -11.82
C CYS A 243 -6.09 1.39 -12.94
N PRO A 244 -7.42 1.34 -12.81
CA PRO A 244 -8.21 1.74 -11.65
C PRO A 244 -8.07 0.76 -10.46
N PRO A 245 -8.26 1.23 -9.21
CA PRO A 245 -8.22 0.36 -8.03
C PRO A 245 -9.34 -0.68 -8.03
N PRO A 246 -9.16 -1.83 -7.34
CA PRO A 246 -10.21 -2.83 -7.22
C PRO A 246 -11.51 -2.25 -6.65
N ASN A 247 -12.64 -2.63 -7.26
CA ASN A 247 -13.96 -2.26 -6.75
C ASN A 247 -14.22 -2.92 -5.38
N PRO A 248 -14.87 -2.24 -4.42
CA PRO A 248 -15.26 -2.84 -3.14
C PRO A 248 -16.01 -4.17 -3.26
N SER A 249 -16.78 -4.39 -4.34
CA SER A 249 -17.45 -5.66 -4.63
C SER A 249 -16.46 -6.81 -4.90
N PHE A 250 -15.30 -6.51 -5.50
CA PHE A 250 -14.21 -7.47 -5.68
C PHE A 250 -13.55 -7.77 -4.33
N CYS A 251 -13.23 -6.75 -3.54
CA CYS A 251 -12.71 -6.90 -2.17
C CYS A 251 -13.64 -7.74 -1.29
N LEU A 252 -14.96 -7.55 -1.40
CA LEU A 252 -15.94 -8.35 -0.68
C LEU A 252 -15.90 -9.82 -1.09
N LYS A 253 -15.71 -10.11 -2.38
CA LYS A 253 -15.58 -11.50 -2.85
C LYS A 253 -14.31 -12.16 -2.33
N ILE A 254 -13.19 -11.43 -2.25
CA ILE A 254 -11.95 -11.91 -1.64
C ILE A 254 -12.24 -12.30 -0.17
N LEU A 255 -12.80 -11.37 0.61
CA LEU A 255 -13.06 -11.58 2.04
C LEU A 255 -14.12 -12.67 2.32
N LYS A 256 -15.09 -12.86 1.42
CA LYS A 256 -16.05 -13.96 1.52
C LYS A 256 -15.44 -15.32 1.19
N HIS A 257 -14.43 -15.34 0.32
CA HIS A 257 -13.73 -16.58 -0.02
C HIS A 257 -12.85 -17.05 1.14
N ASP A 258 -12.02 -16.15 1.68
CA ASP A 258 -11.23 -16.41 2.88
C ASP A 258 -11.18 -15.18 3.81
N PRO A 259 -11.99 -15.16 4.88
CA PRO A 259 -11.97 -14.06 5.84
C PRO A 259 -10.75 -14.09 6.77
N THR A 260 -9.98 -15.18 6.81
CA THR A 260 -8.81 -15.32 7.71
C THR A 260 -7.62 -14.48 7.25
N ILE A 261 -7.59 -14.05 5.96
CA ILE A 261 -6.57 -13.13 5.45
C ILE A 261 -6.54 -11.81 6.22
N VAL A 262 -7.66 -11.38 6.80
CA VAL A 262 -7.70 -10.19 7.66
C VAL A 262 -6.79 -10.39 8.88
N ASP A 263 -6.90 -11.55 9.53
CA ASP A 263 -6.09 -11.87 10.69
C ASP A 263 -4.60 -11.97 10.31
N LEU A 264 -4.30 -12.61 9.17
CA LEU A 264 -2.94 -12.73 8.64
C LEU A 264 -2.32 -11.38 8.32
N LEU A 265 -3.06 -10.47 7.68
CA LEU A 265 -2.59 -9.12 7.36
C LEU A 265 -2.33 -8.31 8.63
N PHE A 266 -3.20 -8.36 9.63
CA PHE A 266 -2.93 -7.67 10.90
C PHE A 266 -1.73 -8.25 11.64
N ASN A 267 -1.56 -9.58 11.63
CA ASN A 267 -0.36 -10.22 12.19
C ASN A 267 0.92 -9.78 11.46
N ALA A 268 0.87 -9.69 10.12
CA ALA A 268 1.99 -9.20 9.31
C ALA A 268 2.29 -7.71 9.55
N ALA A 269 1.26 -6.88 9.71
CA ALA A 269 1.40 -5.47 10.08
C ALA A 269 2.00 -5.25 11.48
N ALA A 270 1.84 -6.22 12.38
CA ALA A 270 2.35 -6.16 13.76
C ALA A 270 3.77 -6.76 13.93
N ILE A 271 4.45 -7.14 12.84
CA ILE A 271 5.81 -7.67 12.90
C ILE A 271 6.77 -6.60 13.44
N LYS A 272 7.56 -6.99 14.44
CA LYS A 272 8.59 -6.12 14.99
C LYS A 272 9.80 -6.06 14.05
N ARG A 273 10.33 -4.86 13.87
CA ARG A 273 11.54 -4.60 13.10
C ARG A 273 12.74 -5.40 13.62
N PRO A 274 13.43 -6.16 12.76
CA PRO A 274 14.53 -6.99 13.19
C PRO A 274 15.89 -6.28 13.16
N PRO A 275 16.87 -6.70 13.98
CA PRO A 275 18.20 -6.08 14.01
C PRO A 275 19.05 -6.32 12.75
N TRP A 276 18.70 -7.29 11.92
CA TRP A 276 19.43 -7.60 10.67
C TRP A 276 18.96 -6.78 9.46
N TYR A 277 17.77 -6.18 9.53
CA TYR A 277 17.16 -5.37 8.47
C TYR A 277 16.21 -4.36 9.11
N ALA A 278 16.77 -3.30 9.70
CA ALA A 278 15.99 -2.30 10.43
C ALA A 278 15.28 -1.32 9.49
N GLU A 279 15.70 -1.24 8.24
CA GLU A 279 15.01 -0.50 7.19
C GLU A 279 13.76 -1.23 6.65
N LEU A 280 13.39 -2.39 7.21
CA LEU A 280 12.22 -3.17 6.81
C LEU A 280 10.93 -2.33 6.84
N ALA A 281 10.20 -2.34 5.72
CA ALA A 281 8.96 -1.58 5.52
C ALA A 281 7.68 -2.45 5.53
N THR A 282 7.79 -3.75 5.83
CA THR A 282 6.66 -4.70 5.75
C THR A 282 5.43 -4.25 6.53
N ASP A 283 5.61 -3.71 7.73
CA ASP A 283 4.54 -3.17 8.56
C ASP A 283 3.73 -2.10 7.82
N SER A 284 4.42 -1.11 7.23
CA SER A 284 3.81 0.00 6.50
C SER A 284 3.11 -0.44 5.23
N ILE A 285 3.73 -1.31 4.44
CA ILE A 285 3.18 -1.79 3.16
C ILE A 285 1.92 -2.63 3.40
N ILE A 286 1.89 -3.44 4.47
CA ILE A 286 0.70 -4.20 4.83
C ILE A 286 -0.40 -3.29 5.39
N CYS A 287 -0.06 -2.25 6.16
CA CYS A 287 -1.03 -1.26 6.59
C CYS A 287 -1.66 -0.51 5.41
N GLU A 288 -0.87 -0.14 4.40
CA GLU A 288 -1.36 0.43 3.14
C GLU A 288 -2.31 -0.54 2.41
N SER A 289 -1.96 -1.83 2.37
CA SER A 289 -2.78 -2.88 1.78
C SER A 289 -4.12 -3.07 2.51
N LEU A 290 -4.12 -3.05 3.84
CA LEU A 290 -5.32 -3.07 4.66
C LEU A 290 -6.20 -1.84 4.36
N ALA A 291 -5.61 -0.64 4.31
CA ALA A 291 -6.33 0.58 3.96
C ALA A 291 -7.00 0.50 2.58
N MET A 292 -6.33 -0.14 1.60
CA MET A 292 -6.90 -0.37 0.27
C MET A 292 -8.00 -1.46 0.25
N LEU A 293 -7.84 -2.53 1.03
CA LEU A 293 -8.86 -3.59 1.14
C LEU A 293 -10.20 -3.05 1.65
N PHE A 294 -10.15 -2.05 2.54
CA PHE A 294 -11.30 -1.34 3.10
C PHE A 294 -11.43 0.10 2.57
N ARG A 295 -10.97 0.37 1.34
CA ARG A 295 -11.00 1.72 0.75
C ARG A 295 -12.43 2.25 0.61
N VAL A 296 -12.62 3.52 0.97
CA VAL A 296 -13.85 4.26 0.66
C VAL A 296 -13.98 4.37 -0.88
N PRO A 297 -15.10 3.94 -1.48
CA PRO A 297 -15.24 3.97 -2.93
C PRO A 297 -15.14 5.39 -3.48
N ASP A 298 -14.70 5.48 -4.74
CA ASP A 298 -14.76 6.72 -5.50
C ASP A 298 -16.21 7.24 -5.56
N LEU A 299 -16.38 8.55 -5.69
CA LEU A 299 -17.69 9.23 -5.61
C LEU A 299 -18.38 9.10 -4.25
N THR A 300 -17.62 8.75 -3.21
CA THR A 300 -18.11 8.81 -1.83
C THR A 300 -17.12 9.61 -1.00
N MET A 301 -17.66 10.47 -0.14
CA MET A 301 -16.90 11.05 0.94
C MET A 301 -17.57 10.64 2.24
N ALA A 302 -16.74 10.22 3.16
CA ALA A 302 -17.11 9.78 4.48
C ALA A 302 -18.03 10.82 5.16
N GLY A 303 -19.30 10.46 5.40
CA GLY A 303 -20.28 11.32 6.09
C GLY A 303 -21.03 12.32 5.20
N VAL A 304 -20.90 12.22 3.88
CA VAL A 304 -21.54 13.11 2.91
C VAL A 304 -22.60 12.35 2.12
N ASP A 305 -23.87 12.71 2.35
CA ASP A 305 -25.00 12.19 1.59
C ASP A 305 -25.38 13.15 0.47
N VAL A 306 -25.14 12.73 -0.77
CA VAL A 306 -25.45 13.48 -1.99
C VAL A 306 -26.43 12.67 -2.81
N LEU A 307 -27.36 13.33 -3.50
CA LEU A 307 -28.13 12.74 -4.58
C LEU A 307 -27.51 13.18 -5.89
N LEU A 308 -26.87 12.25 -6.61
CA LEU A 308 -26.31 12.56 -7.93
C LEU A 308 -27.45 12.68 -8.96
N PRO A 309 -27.34 13.62 -9.92
CA PRO A 309 -28.35 13.80 -10.95
C PRO A 309 -28.41 12.62 -11.94
N ASN A 310 -27.29 11.91 -12.12
CA ASN A 310 -27.21 10.70 -12.93
C ASN A 310 -27.59 9.46 -12.08
N GLN A 311 -28.63 8.73 -12.51
CA GLN A 311 -29.15 7.56 -11.80
C GLN A 311 -28.17 6.38 -11.81
N ASP A 312 -27.51 6.10 -12.92
CA ASP A 312 -26.57 4.98 -13.04
C ASP A 312 -25.37 5.17 -12.10
N LEU A 313 -24.80 6.38 -12.05
CA LEU A 313 -23.73 6.74 -11.12
C LEU A 313 -24.19 6.64 -9.65
N GLN A 314 -25.43 7.05 -9.36
CA GLN A 314 -26.00 6.96 -8.02
C GLN A 314 -26.17 5.49 -7.59
N GLU A 315 -26.68 4.63 -8.47
CA GLU A 315 -26.83 3.19 -8.21
C GLU A 315 -25.49 2.49 -8.02
N GLU A 316 -24.49 2.81 -8.85
CA GLU A 316 -23.15 2.26 -8.72
C GLU A 316 -22.51 2.65 -7.40
N ARG A 317 -22.59 3.94 -7.02
CA ARG A 317 -22.13 4.45 -5.72
C ARG A 317 -22.79 3.69 -4.56
N THR A 318 -24.11 3.56 -4.58
CA THR A 318 -24.84 2.84 -3.52
C THR A 318 -24.41 1.38 -3.43
N ARG A 319 -24.20 0.70 -4.56
CA ARG A 319 -23.71 -0.69 -4.62
C ARG A 319 -22.29 -0.83 -4.06
N LYS A 320 -21.38 0.04 -4.48
CA LYS A 320 -19.99 0.08 -3.99
C LYS A 320 -19.93 0.34 -2.49
N TRP A 321 -20.74 1.28 -2.00
CA TRP A 321 -20.85 1.59 -0.57
C TRP A 321 -21.37 0.40 0.23
N ALA A 322 -22.45 -0.25 -0.22
CA ALA A 322 -22.99 -1.44 0.43
C ALA A 322 -21.97 -2.58 0.51
N ALA A 323 -21.20 -2.80 -0.56
CA ALA A 323 -20.13 -3.79 -0.57
C ALA A 323 -19.01 -3.49 0.44
N LEU A 324 -18.60 -2.21 0.58
CA LEU A 324 -17.65 -1.80 1.62
C LEU A 324 -18.19 -2.08 3.02
N LEU A 325 -19.45 -1.75 3.30
CA LEU A 325 -20.06 -2.02 4.61
C LEU A 325 -20.06 -3.52 4.93
N ASP A 326 -20.30 -4.38 3.92
CA ASP A 326 -20.19 -5.83 4.08
C ASP A 326 -18.74 -6.29 4.33
N CYS A 327 -17.73 -5.69 3.69
CA CYS A 327 -16.33 -5.95 4.01
C CYS A 327 -16.04 -5.64 5.49
N LEU A 328 -16.47 -4.47 5.96
CA LEU A 328 -16.28 -4.06 7.35
C LEU A 328 -17.03 -4.98 8.32
N ARG A 329 -18.20 -5.51 7.95
CA ARG A 329 -18.93 -6.51 8.75
C ARG A 329 -18.13 -7.81 8.90
N ILE A 330 -17.36 -8.20 7.89
CA ILE A 330 -16.44 -9.34 7.98
C ILE A 330 -15.31 -9.02 8.96
N LEU A 331 -14.68 -7.85 8.86
CA LEU A 331 -13.62 -7.40 9.78
C LEU A 331 -14.08 -7.43 11.25
N VAL A 332 -15.19 -6.78 11.59
CA VAL A 332 -15.68 -6.74 12.98
C VAL A 332 -16.28 -8.07 13.45
N SER A 333 -16.42 -9.06 12.56
CA SER A 333 -16.78 -10.42 12.92
C SER A 333 -15.59 -11.31 13.26
N ARG A 334 -14.37 -10.87 12.97
CA ARG A 334 -13.16 -11.62 13.30
C ARG A 334 -12.98 -11.70 14.82
N PRO A 335 -12.49 -12.83 15.36
CA PRO A 335 -12.11 -12.93 16.76
C PRO A 335 -11.06 -11.88 17.10
N ASN A 336 -11.20 -11.20 18.25
CA ASN A 336 -10.24 -10.21 18.73
C ASN A 336 -9.93 -9.06 17.73
N TRP A 337 -10.88 -8.68 16.87
CA TRP A 337 -10.65 -7.63 15.86
C TRP A 337 -10.14 -6.30 16.46
N VAL A 338 -10.58 -5.94 17.67
CA VAL A 338 -10.08 -4.76 18.39
C VAL A 338 -8.61 -4.93 18.80
N GLY A 339 -8.23 -6.13 19.24
CA GLY A 339 -6.86 -6.45 19.65
C GLY A 339 -5.88 -6.32 18.48
N MET A 340 -6.30 -6.66 17.27
CA MET A 340 -5.48 -6.49 16.05
C MET A 340 -5.01 -5.04 15.85
N PHE A 341 -5.91 -4.05 16.04
CA PHE A 341 -5.53 -2.64 15.98
C PHE A 341 -4.55 -2.24 17.09
N HIS A 342 -4.75 -2.75 18.31
CA HIS A 342 -3.84 -2.48 19.43
C HIS A 342 -2.48 -3.13 19.25
N GLU A 343 -2.40 -4.31 18.64
CA GLU A 343 -1.13 -5.01 18.40
C GLU A 343 -0.23 -4.21 17.45
N VAL A 344 -0.77 -3.71 16.33
CA VAL A 344 -0.03 -2.84 15.41
C VAL A 344 0.38 -1.53 16.12
N LEU A 345 -0.53 -0.89 16.87
CA LEU A 345 -0.18 0.34 17.60
C LEU A 345 0.90 0.09 18.67
N ASN A 346 0.79 -1.00 19.43
CA ASN A 346 1.77 -1.33 20.48
C ASN A 346 3.14 -1.63 19.86
N MET A 347 3.20 -2.27 18.68
CA MET A 347 4.44 -2.46 17.93
C MET A 347 5.13 -1.12 17.66
N LEU A 348 4.38 -0.12 17.14
CA LEU A 348 4.91 1.21 16.87
C LEU A 348 5.38 1.91 18.16
N GLU A 349 4.60 1.84 19.23
CA GLU A 349 4.96 2.53 20.47
C GLU A 349 6.01 1.80 21.35
N ASP A 350 6.32 0.53 21.07
CA ASP A 350 7.39 -0.23 21.71
C ASP A 350 8.76 0.16 21.15
N GLU A 351 8.80 0.64 19.91
CA GLU A 351 10.04 0.95 19.20
C GLU A 351 10.46 2.41 19.40
N ARG A 352 11.70 2.60 19.86
CA ARG A 352 12.30 3.90 20.15
C ARG A 352 13.37 4.25 19.13
N PRO A 353 13.62 5.55 18.85
CA PRO A 353 14.67 5.95 17.90
C PRO A 353 16.06 5.39 18.21
N SER A 354 16.43 5.33 19.49
CA SER A 354 17.70 4.76 19.93
C SER A 354 17.81 3.25 19.67
N ASP A 355 16.70 2.52 19.71
CA ASP A 355 16.66 1.10 19.38
C ASP A 355 16.87 0.89 17.87
N VAL A 356 16.21 1.69 17.03
CA VAL A 356 16.36 1.65 15.56
C VAL A 356 17.82 1.92 15.16
N LYS A 357 18.43 2.97 15.73
CA LYS A 357 19.83 3.32 15.47
C LYS A 357 20.80 2.19 15.84
N ARG A 358 20.57 1.54 16.99
CA ARG A 358 21.34 0.37 17.42
C ARG A 358 21.16 -0.82 16.47
N MET A 359 19.93 -1.07 16.02
CA MET A 359 19.64 -2.14 15.05
C MET A 359 20.34 -1.89 13.71
N LEU A 360 20.29 -0.66 13.16
CA LEU A 360 20.98 -0.29 11.92
C LEU A 360 22.51 -0.49 12.03
N GLN A 361 23.09 -0.20 13.18
CA GLN A 361 24.51 -0.48 13.45
C GLN A 361 24.79 -2.00 13.49
N ALA A 362 23.95 -2.75 14.19
CA ALA A 362 24.05 -4.21 14.31
C ALA A 362 23.96 -4.91 12.95
N ALA A 363 23.09 -4.45 12.04
CA ALA A 363 22.92 -5.02 10.70
C ALA A 363 24.26 -5.17 9.95
N ARG A 364 25.17 -4.21 10.10
CA ARG A 364 26.52 -4.29 9.52
C ARG A 364 27.48 -5.10 10.38
N SER A 365 27.58 -4.78 11.67
CA SER A 365 28.62 -5.36 12.54
C SER A 365 28.39 -6.84 12.85
N GLU A 366 27.13 -7.28 12.89
CA GLU A 366 26.73 -8.62 13.32
C GLU A 366 26.17 -9.47 12.16
N TYR A 367 25.49 -8.84 11.20
CA TYR A 367 24.79 -9.53 10.11
C TYR A 367 25.39 -9.30 8.72
N TYR A 368 26.57 -8.68 8.63
CA TYR A 368 27.33 -8.49 7.38
C TYR A 368 26.57 -7.76 6.25
N ALA A 369 25.66 -6.83 6.58
CA ALA A 369 25.08 -5.93 5.59
C ALA A 369 26.19 -5.27 4.76
N GLN A 370 26.04 -5.31 3.43
CA GLN A 370 27.09 -4.86 2.51
C GLN A 370 27.16 -3.33 2.44
N SER A 371 26.00 -2.68 2.49
CA SER A 371 25.87 -1.22 2.48
C SER A 371 25.88 -0.66 3.91
N ARG A 372 26.41 0.56 4.07
CA ARG A 372 26.16 1.35 5.30
C ARG A 372 24.75 1.91 5.21
N TYR A 373 24.04 1.96 6.34
CA TYR A 373 22.89 2.84 6.42
C TYR A 373 23.40 4.29 6.38
N ASP A 374 22.65 5.14 5.69
CA ASP A 374 22.83 6.58 5.68
C ASP A 374 21.76 7.25 6.55
N LEU A 375 21.80 8.58 6.62
CA LEU A 375 20.79 9.33 7.37
C LEU A 375 19.39 9.10 6.78
N GLU A 376 19.27 9.06 5.46
CA GLU A 376 17.99 8.85 4.77
C GLU A 376 17.33 7.53 5.17
N THR A 377 18.08 6.43 5.14
CA THR A 377 17.62 5.11 5.61
C THR A 377 17.10 5.16 7.05
N TYR A 378 17.77 5.91 7.94
CA TYR A 378 17.33 6.06 9.32
C TYR A 378 16.04 6.89 9.43
N LEU A 379 15.94 8.00 8.70
CA LEU A 379 14.75 8.85 8.72
C LEU A 379 13.53 8.16 8.10
N GLN A 380 13.74 7.36 7.06
CA GLN A 380 12.68 6.62 6.35
C GLN A 380 11.94 5.63 7.26
N VAL A 381 12.59 5.09 8.29
CA VAL A 381 11.93 4.24 9.29
C VAL A 381 10.77 4.99 9.98
N PHE A 382 10.91 6.29 10.21
CA PHE A 382 9.87 7.10 10.85
C PHE A 382 8.76 7.48 9.88
N GLU A 383 9.07 7.61 8.59
CA GLU A 383 8.05 7.71 7.55
C GLU A 383 7.20 6.43 7.47
N TYR A 384 7.82 5.25 7.53
CA TYR A 384 7.09 3.97 7.58
C TYR A 384 6.18 3.87 8.80
N ARG A 385 6.68 4.28 9.98
CA ARG A 385 5.87 4.35 11.21
C ARG A 385 4.70 5.33 11.07
N GLY A 386 4.93 6.47 10.44
CA GLY A 386 3.90 7.44 10.07
C GLY A 386 2.83 6.82 9.17
N SER A 387 3.24 6.14 8.10
CA SER A 387 2.36 5.40 7.18
C SER A 387 1.47 4.39 7.92
N CYS A 388 2.06 3.55 8.78
CA CYS A 388 1.30 2.61 9.61
C CYS A 388 0.20 3.31 10.40
N ARG A 389 0.55 4.41 11.07
CA ARG A 389 -0.36 5.16 11.93
C ARG A 389 -1.53 5.75 11.14
N ILE A 390 -1.26 6.47 10.05
CA ILE A 390 -2.33 7.11 9.27
C ILE A 390 -3.20 6.08 8.53
N CYS A 391 -2.65 4.92 8.17
CA CYS A 391 -3.44 3.80 7.64
C CYS A 391 -4.39 3.22 8.69
N LEU A 392 -3.93 3.01 9.93
CA LEU A 392 -4.80 2.58 11.03
C LEU A 392 -5.92 3.61 11.30
N GLU A 393 -5.58 4.91 11.31
CA GLU A 393 -6.57 5.98 11.50
C GLU A 393 -7.58 6.05 10.35
N ARG A 394 -7.14 5.83 9.10
CA ARG A 394 -8.02 5.71 7.93
C ARG A 394 -8.97 4.51 8.06
N LEU A 395 -8.48 3.36 8.49
CA LEU A 395 -9.31 2.17 8.76
C LEU A 395 -10.33 2.43 9.87
N LEU A 396 -9.92 3.07 10.97
CA LEU A 396 -10.80 3.47 12.05
C LEU A 396 -11.89 4.45 11.58
N THR A 397 -11.49 5.46 10.81
CA THR A 397 -12.43 6.40 10.17
C THR A 397 -13.46 5.65 9.34
N THR A 398 -13.03 4.65 8.57
CA THR A 398 -13.91 3.85 7.71
C THR A 398 -14.83 2.92 8.52
N LEU A 399 -14.31 2.31 9.59
CA LEU A 399 -15.10 1.52 10.54
C LEU A 399 -16.21 2.33 11.21
N SER A 400 -16.03 3.65 11.34
CA SER A 400 -17.04 4.51 11.96
C SER A 400 -18.37 4.59 11.18
N TYR A 401 -18.42 4.02 9.96
CA TYR A 401 -19.64 3.92 9.14
C TYR A 401 -20.45 2.65 9.37
N LEU A 402 -20.10 1.84 10.37
CA LEU A 402 -20.92 0.75 10.88
C LEU A 402 -21.62 1.10 12.23
N PRO A 403 -22.38 2.21 12.34
CA PRO A 403 -22.96 2.64 13.61
C PRO A 403 -23.96 1.63 14.20
N GLU A 404 -24.64 0.87 13.34
CA GLU A 404 -25.73 -0.06 13.71
C GLU A 404 -25.31 -1.53 13.71
N CYS A 405 -24.00 -1.82 13.59
CA CYS A 405 -23.56 -3.21 13.62
C CYS A 405 -23.55 -3.74 15.07
N ASP A 406 -24.40 -4.73 15.36
CA ASP A 406 -24.54 -5.40 16.66
C ASP A 406 -23.21 -5.97 17.19
N LYS A 407 -22.26 -6.28 16.29
CA LYS A 407 -20.94 -6.80 16.62
C LYS A 407 -19.97 -5.74 17.14
N VAL A 408 -20.26 -4.46 16.93
CA VAL A 408 -19.45 -3.33 17.43
C VAL A 408 -20.06 -2.85 18.74
N ARG A 409 -19.48 -3.30 19.86
CA ARG A 409 -19.98 -2.96 21.21
C ARG A 409 -19.42 -1.61 21.66
N ASP A 410 -20.09 -0.99 22.63
CA ASP A 410 -19.62 0.28 23.19
C ASP A 410 -18.23 0.14 23.85
N GLU A 411 -17.94 -1.01 24.47
CA GLU A 411 -16.61 -1.33 25.01
C GLU A 411 -15.52 -1.31 23.92
N ASP A 412 -15.85 -1.75 22.70
CA ASP A 412 -14.92 -1.79 21.57
C ASP A 412 -14.63 -0.36 21.09
N LEU A 413 -15.66 0.49 20.98
CA LEU A 413 -15.50 1.91 20.63
C LEU A 413 -14.67 2.67 21.68
N LEU A 414 -14.91 2.42 22.97
CA LEU A 414 -14.14 3.03 24.05
C LEU A 414 -12.68 2.57 24.05
N SER A 415 -12.41 1.31 23.68
CA SER A 415 -11.06 0.77 23.55
C SER A 415 -10.27 1.45 22.41
N LEU A 416 -10.91 1.65 21.25
CA LEU A 416 -10.30 2.28 20.09
C LEU A 416 -10.17 3.80 20.21
N LEU A 417 -10.88 4.42 21.15
CA LEU A 417 -10.81 5.86 21.40
C LEU A 417 -9.38 6.33 21.70
N ARG A 418 -8.57 5.50 22.35
CA ARG A 418 -7.14 5.78 22.58
C ARG A 418 -6.37 6.00 21.28
N ILE A 419 -6.60 5.15 20.29
CA ILE A 419 -5.88 5.17 19.01
C ILE A 419 -6.21 6.48 18.29
N SER A 420 -7.50 6.77 18.15
CA SER A 420 -7.95 8.02 17.51
C SER A 420 -7.52 9.29 18.28
N ASN A 421 -7.47 9.26 19.62
CA ASN A 421 -7.03 10.41 20.42
C ASN A 421 -5.51 10.64 20.32
N ALA A 422 -4.71 9.60 20.06
CA ALA A 422 -3.27 9.75 19.91
C ALA A 422 -2.91 10.63 18.70
N GLY A 423 -3.69 10.54 17.61
CA GLY A 423 -3.50 11.31 16.38
C GLY A 423 -3.79 12.81 16.47
N PHE A 424 -4.25 13.31 17.62
CA PHE A 424 -4.56 14.73 17.83
C PHE A 424 -3.41 15.51 18.54
N ARG A 425 -2.23 14.92 18.73
CA ARG A 425 -1.12 15.60 19.43
C ARG A 425 -0.62 16.82 18.66
N GLU A 426 -0.22 17.86 19.38
CA GLU A 426 0.49 19.00 18.79
C GLU A 426 1.85 18.53 18.29
N ALA A 427 2.06 18.58 16.98
CA ALA A 427 3.34 18.36 16.33
C ALA A 427 4.05 19.70 16.07
N PRO A 428 5.40 19.73 16.06
CA PRO A 428 6.16 20.89 15.62
C PRO A 428 5.70 21.36 14.22
N ASN A 429 5.74 22.66 13.93
CA ASN A 429 5.21 23.16 12.66
C ASN A 429 6.19 23.00 11.50
N SER A 430 7.46 22.73 11.78
CA SER A 430 8.48 22.48 10.77
C SER A 430 9.62 21.61 11.28
N LEU A 431 10.36 21.02 10.33
CA LEU A 431 11.63 20.36 10.61
C LEU A 431 12.64 21.34 11.23
N GLU A 432 12.58 22.61 10.82
CA GLU A 432 13.43 23.70 11.31
C GLU A 432 13.22 23.99 12.80
N GLU A 433 11.97 23.98 13.25
CA GLU A 433 11.62 24.10 14.67
C GLU A 433 12.01 22.85 15.49
N SER A 434 12.18 21.70 14.82
CA SER A 434 12.44 20.39 15.44
C SER A 434 13.93 20.05 15.61
N PHE A 435 14.85 20.86 15.07
CA PHE A 435 16.29 20.55 15.06
C PHE A 435 16.95 20.49 16.43
N HIS A 436 16.27 20.96 17.48
CA HIS A 436 16.86 21.03 18.82
C HIS A 436 16.83 19.71 19.60
N VAL A 437 15.94 18.77 19.24
CA VAL A 437 15.78 17.48 19.93
C VAL A 437 15.51 16.36 18.92
N GLU A 438 16.37 15.32 18.89
CA GLU A 438 16.24 14.18 17.95
C GLU A 438 14.85 13.53 18.01
N ALA A 439 14.26 13.40 19.20
CA ALA A 439 12.91 12.86 19.37
C ALA A 439 11.82 13.70 18.68
N ASP A 440 11.96 15.03 18.68
CA ASP A 440 11.00 15.93 18.06
C ASP A 440 11.11 15.86 16.52
N GLN A 441 12.32 15.73 16.01
CA GLN A 441 12.56 15.50 14.57
C GLN A 441 11.90 14.20 14.10
N MET A 442 12.07 13.10 14.84
CA MET A 442 11.44 11.82 14.48
C MET A 442 9.92 11.88 14.58
N PHE A 443 9.39 12.55 15.62
CA PHE A 443 7.95 12.75 15.77
C PHE A 443 7.36 13.61 14.65
N TYR A 444 8.09 14.65 14.20
CA TYR A 444 7.69 15.44 13.05
C TYR A 444 7.62 14.59 11.78
N LEU A 445 8.61 13.74 11.52
CA LEU A 445 8.59 12.85 10.35
C LEU A 445 7.42 11.87 10.38
N GLU A 446 7.16 11.23 11.53
CA GLU A 446 6.01 10.34 11.69
C GLU A 446 4.68 11.07 11.41
N SER A 447 4.51 12.27 11.97
CA SER A 447 3.24 13.00 11.93
C SER A 447 3.01 13.72 10.59
N SER A 448 4.06 14.22 9.94
CA SER A 448 3.97 14.97 8.69
C SER A 448 3.92 14.09 7.43
N PHE A 449 4.21 12.79 7.56
CA PHE A 449 4.18 11.85 6.44
C PHE A 449 2.79 11.74 5.82
N GLU A 450 2.72 11.72 4.49
CA GLU A 450 1.48 11.50 3.73
C GLU A 450 1.65 10.29 2.82
N VAL A 451 0.64 9.43 2.75
CA VAL A 451 0.65 8.32 1.80
C VAL A 451 0.03 8.81 0.50
N PHE A 452 0.83 8.82 -0.55
CA PHE A 452 0.40 9.10 -1.92
C PHE A 452 1.09 8.09 -2.84
N ARG A 453 0.39 7.00 -3.16
CA ARG A 453 0.97 5.89 -3.95
C ARG A 453 0.36 5.84 -5.33
N LYS A 454 1.21 5.95 -6.34
CA LYS A 454 0.94 5.48 -7.71
C LYS A 454 1.31 4.00 -7.82
N PRO A 455 0.70 3.24 -8.75
CA PRO A 455 1.13 1.89 -9.07
C PRO A 455 2.62 1.86 -9.44
N LEU A 456 3.39 0.88 -8.96
CA LEU A 456 4.84 0.86 -9.15
C LEU A 456 5.23 0.75 -10.64
N TYR A 457 4.35 0.20 -11.49
CA TYR A 457 4.54 0.17 -12.93
C TYR A 457 4.73 1.57 -13.55
N SER A 458 4.09 2.61 -12.98
CA SER A 458 4.14 3.97 -13.53
C SER A 458 5.51 4.63 -13.35
N VAL A 459 6.32 4.12 -12.42
CA VAL A 459 7.71 4.56 -12.25
C VAL A 459 8.55 4.16 -13.46
N PHE A 460 8.21 3.05 -14.11
CA PHE A 460 8.96 2.51 -15.25
C PHE A 460 8.38 2.95 -16.60
N THR A 461 7.05 3.11 -16.69
CA THR A 461 6.39 3.50 -17.95
C THR A 461 6.31 5.01 -18.13
N GLU A 462 6.61 5.79 -17.09
CA GLU A 462 6.39 7.24 -17.04
C GLU A 462 4.92 7.64 -17.30
N ASP A 463 3.99 6.69 -17.13
CA ASP A 463 2.56 6.94 -17.27
C ASP A 463 2.09 7.88 -16.16
N ASP A 464 1.44 8.98 -16.54
CA ASP A 464 0.78 9.86 -15.56
C ASP A 464 -0.58 9.27 -15.17
N VAL A 465 -0.59 8.54 -14.06
CA VAL A 465 -1.79 7.91 -13.49
C VAL A 465 -2.15 8.54 -12.15
N ASP A 466 -3.45 8.59 -11.85
CA ASP A 466 -3.93 9.01 -10.53
C ASP A 466 -3.43 8.04 -9.44
N SER A 467 -3.15 8.57 -8.26
CA SER A 467 -2.70 7.78 -7.10
C SER A 467 -3.88 7.06 -6.45
N PRO A 468 -3.99 5.73 -6.52
CA PRO A 468 -5.17 5.02 -6.00
C PRO A 468 -5.25 5.05 -4.46
N LEU A 469 -4.10 5.22 -3.78
CA LEU A 469 -4.01 5.32 -2.33
C LEU A 469 -3.56 6.72 -1.92
N GLN A 470 -4.47 7.46 -1.29
CA GLN A 470 -4.25 8.82 -0.81
C GLN A 470 -4.72 8.93 0.65
N ILE A 471 -3.78 9.09 1.57
CA ILE A 471 -4.07 9.28 2.99
C ILE A 471 -3.29 10.51 3.48
N ALA A 472 -4.03 11.48 4.01
CA ALA A 472 -3.45 12.69 4.57
C ALA A 472 -2.62 12.37 5.81
N SER A 473 -1.70 13.28 6.13
CA SER A 473 -0.89 13.25 7.34
C SER A 473 -1.72 13.17 8.64
N GLU A 474 -1.09 12.74 9.72
CA GLU A 474 -1.69 12.55 11.04
C GLU A 474 -2.43 13.81 11.54
N PRO A 475 -1.92 15.06 11.39
CA PRO A 475 -2.64 16.28 11.74
C PRO A 475 -4.02 16.45 11.09
N THR A 476 -4.30 15.76 10.00
CA THR A 476 -5.62 15.73 9.37
C THR A 476 -6.36 14.41 9.65
N MET A 477 -5.68 13.27 9.51
CA MET A 477 -6.30 11.95 9.62
C MET A 477 -6.66 11.57 11.06
N GLY A 478 -5.78 11.86 12.02
CA GLY A 478 -6.01 11.61 13.44
C GLY A 478 -7.24 12.34 13.96
N PRO A 479 -7.37 13.67 13.77
CA PRO A 479 -8.57 14.41 14.14
C PRO A 479 -9.84 13.95 13.43
N THR A 480 -9.72 13.50 12.17
CA THR A 480 -10.85 12.94 11.42
C THR A 480 -11.34 11.67 12.11
N ALA A 481 -10.46 10.71 12.38
CA ALA A 481 -10.77 9.49 13.09
C ALA A 481 -11.37 9.78 14.48
N HIS A 482 -10.79 10.73 15.22
CA HIS A 482 -11.25 11.08 16.56
C HIS A 482 -12.65 11.70 16.57
N ALA A 483 -12.90 12.69 15.72
CA ALA A 483 -14.23 13.31 15.60
C ALA A 483 -15.31 12.27 15.26
N ARG A 484 -14.99 11.32 14.37
CA ARG A 484 -15.88 10.24 13.96
C ARG A 484 -16.21 9.28 15.11
N PHE A 485 -15.22 8.87 15.90
CA PHE A 485 -15.47 8.03 17.07
C PHE A 485 -16.26 8.77 18.15
N LEU A 486 -15.94 10.03 18.41
CA LEU A 486 -16.72 10.86 19.34
C LEU A 486 -18.17 11.02 18.88
N THR A 487 -18.40 11.16 17.56
CA THR A 487 -19.73 11.21 16.96
C THR A 487 -20.51 9.92 17.25
N LEU A 488 -19.92 8.76 17.02
CA LEU A 488 -20.56 7.47 17.32
C LEU A 488 -20.89 7.32 18.81
N LEU A 489 -19.95 7.67 19.68
CA LEU A 489 -20.16 7.63 21.14
C LEU A 489 -21.28 8.59 21.57
N ALA A 490 -21.41 9.76 20.92
CA ALA A 490 -22.48 10.70 21.19
C ALA A 490 -23.85 10.17 20.72
N GLN A 491 -23.92 9.64 19.48
CA GLN A 491 -25.13 9.05 18.91
C GLN A 491 -25.66 7.88 19.74
N ARG A 492 -24.77 7.05 20.30
CA ARG A 492 -25.12 5.93 21.19
C ARG A 492 -25.37 6.34 22.64
N GLY A 493 -25.23 7.62 22.99
CA GLY A 493 -25.38 8.13 24.36
C GLY A 493 -24.30 7.63 25.33
N VAL A 494 -23.18 7.11 24.82
CA VAL A 494 -22.04 6.60 25.59
C VAL A 494 -21.11 7.73 26.02
N LEU A 495 -20.94 8.75 25.18
CA LEU A 495 -20.00 9.86 25.42
C LEU A 495 -20.22 10.53 26.79
N LYS A 496 -21.49 10.78 27.16
CA LYS A 496 -21.85 11.38 28.46
C LYS A 496 -21.55 10.47 29.65
N LYS A 497 -21.53 9.14 29.44
CA LYS A 497 -21.31 8.11 30.48
C LYS A 497 -19.82 7.79 30.70
N ILE A 498 -18.91 8.36 29.90
CA ILE A 498 -17.47 8.12 30.05
C ILE A 498 -16.97 8.54 31.44
N SER A 499 -17.44 9.67 31.97
CA SER A 499 -17.09 10.15 33.32
C SER A 499 -17.53 9.20 34.43
N GLU A 500 -18.65 8.49 34.22
CA GLU A 500 -19.27 7.55 35.16
C GLU A 500 -18.66 6.14 35.07
N THR A 501 -17.86 5.86 34.04
CA THR A 501 -17.25 4.56 33.82
C THR A 501 -16.31 4.19 34.98
N SER A 502 -16.44 2.98 35.53
CA SER A 502 -15.67 2.52 36.69
C SER A 502 -14.54 1.55 36.34
N LYS A 503 -14.51 1.04 35.12
CA LYS A 503 -13.52 0.05 34.65
C LYS A 503 -13.05 0.40 33.24
N VAL A 504 -11.80 0.10 32.95
CA VAL A 504 -11.29 0.13 31.57
C VAL A 504 -11.96 -1.00 30.78
N PRO A 505 -12.36 -0.79 29.51
CA PRO A 505 -12.86 -1.87 28.66
C PRO A 505 -11.91 -3.06 28.65
N LYS A 506 -12.44 -4.30 28.68
CA LYS A 506 -11.59 -5.51 28.69
C LYS A 506 -10.72 -5.63 27.44
N SER A 507 -11.20 -5.10 26.32
CA SER A 507 -10.51 -5.06 25.03
C SER A 507 -9.52 -3.91 24.91
N ALA A 508 -9.31 -3.11 25.96
CA ALA A 508 -8.34 -2.03 25.95
C ALA A 508 -6.90 -2.58 26.02
N GLY A 509 -6.01 -2.02 25.20
CA GLY A 509 -4.58 -2.29 25.32
C GLY A 509 -4.03 -1.94 26.71
N SER A 510 -2.96 -2.61 27.12
CA SER A 510 -2.33 -2.51 28.46
C SER A 510 -1.91 -1.10 28.86
N ARG A 511 -1.67 -0.22 27.88
CA ARG A 511 -1.27 1.18 28.06
C ARG A 511 -2.45 2.15 28.14
N PHE A 512 -3.70 1.67 28.12
CA PHE A 512 -4.89 2.51 28.28
C PHE A 512 -5.43 2.46 29.71
N SER A 513 -5.48 3.62 30.35
CA SER A 513 -5.93 3.74 31.74
C SER A 513 -7.32 4.36 31.87
N LEU A 514 -8.00 4.09 32.98
CA LEU A 514 -9.32 4.68 33.25
C LEU A 514 -9.25 6.21 33.37
N SER A 515 -8.15 6.74 33.92
CA SER A 515 -7.94 8.18 34.02
C SER A 515 -7.78 8.81 32.63
N THR A 516 -7.03 8.17 31.73
CA THR A 516 -6.92 8.60 30.33
C THR A 516 -8.30 8.59 29.65
N LEU A 517 -9.06 7.49 29.76
CA LEU A 517 -10.39 7.38 29.17
C LEU A 517 -11.33 8.50 29.67
N LYS A 518 -11.38 8.73 30.99
CA LYS A 518 -12.18 9.81 31.58
C LYS A 518 -11.76 11.19 31.10
N LYS A 519 -10.45 11.43 31.01
CA LYS A 519 -9.89 12.71 30.55
C LYS A 519 -10.33 13.03 29.12
N ILE A 520 -10.27 12.06 28.21
CA ILE A 520 -10.66 12.23 26.80
C ILE A 520 -12.13 12.68 26.69
N GLY A 521 -13.03 12.08 27.48
CA GLY A 521 -14.46 12.44 27.48
C GLY A 521 -14.81 13.76 28.16
N THR A 522 -13.85 14.51 28.72
CA THR A 522 -14.17 15.76 29.43
C THR A 522 -14.53 16.89 28.45
N PRO A 523 -15.49 17.77 28.79
CA PRO A 523 -15.84 18.91 27.93
C PRO A 523 -14.66 19.83 27.61
N ALA A 524 -13.72 20.00 28.55
CA ALA A 524 -12.54 20.84 28.34
C ALA A 524 -11.61 20.27 27.26
N VAL A 525 -11.35 18.97 27.30
CA VAL A 525 -10.51 18.30 26.29
C VAL A 525 -11.21 18.30 24.93
N ILE A 526 -12.51 18.03 24.88
CA ILE A 526 -13.30 18.10 23.64
C ILE A 526 -13.25 19.51 23.02
N ARG A 527 -13.44 20.58 23.81
CA ARG A 527 -13.34 21.96 23.29
C ARG A 527 -11.95 22.27 22.74
N SER A 528 -10.90 21.81 23.41
CA SER A 528 -9.51 21.97 22.93
C SER A 528 -9.30 21.25 21.60
N PHE A 529 -9.79 20.01 21.53
CA PHE A 529 -9.78 19.18 20.32
C PHE A 529 -10.44 19.88 19.12
N LEU A 530 -11.66 20.39 19.31
CA LEU A 530 -12.42 21.02 18.23
C LEU A 530 -11.75 22.29 17.69
N LYS A 531 -11.20 23.13 18.58
CA LYS A 531 -10.50 24.37 18.17
C LYS A 531 -9.28 24.06 17.30
N ALA A 532 -8.46 23.13 17.75
CA ALA A 532 -7.26 22.74 17.01
C ALA A 532 -7.64 22.01 15.71
N SER A 533 -8.64 21.13 15.72
CA SER A 533 -9.11 20.45 14.50
C SER A 533 -9.66 21.41 13.45
N LYS A 534 -10.40 22.44 13.87
CA LYS A 534 -10.84 23.53 12.99
C LYS A 534 -9.65 24.25 12.34
N GLN A 535 -8.61 24.53 13.12
CA GLN A 535 -7.38 25.14 12.61
C GLN A 535 -6.69 24.21 11.58
N ARG A 536 -6.66 22.89 11.83
CA ARG A 536 -6.14 21.90 10.87
C ARG A 536 -6.89 21.87 9.54
N VAL A 537 -8.21 22.07 9.53
CA VAL A 537 -8.98 22.20 8.27
C VAL A 537 -8.47 23.39 7.44
N ILE A 538 -8.26 24.54 8.08
CA ILE A 538 -7.78 25.75 7.41
C ILE A 538 -6.35 25.54 6.87
N GLU A 539 -5.47 24.95 7.68
CA GLU A 539 -4.10 24.62 7.30
C GLU A 539 -4.06 23.66 6.11
N ARG A 540 -4.85 22.59 6.14
CA ARG A 540 -4.89 21.60 5.05
C ARG A 540 -5.44 22.19 3.75
N LYS A 541 -6.46 23.05 3.83
CA LYS A 541 -6.94 23.83 2.68
C LYS A 541 -5.86 24.76 2.13
N ALA A 542 -5.05 25.36 2.99
CA ALA A 542 -3.92 26.19 2.57
C ALA A 542 -2.83 25.36 1.85
N VAL A 543 -2.58 24.12 2.29
CA VAL A 543 -1.70 23.16 1.58
C VAL A 543 -2.21 22.92 0.15
N GLY A 544 -3.50 22.59 -0.02
CA GLY A 544 -4.06 22.40 -1.37
C GLY A 544 -3.91 23.64 -2.26
N THR A 545 -4.10 24.82 -1.69
CA THR A 545 -3.91 26.09 -2.40
C THR A 545 -2.46 26.33 -2.81
N ARG A 546 -1.51 25.95 -1.95
CA ARG A 546 -0.08 26.04 -2.22
C ARG A 546 0.33 25.11 -3.35
N ARG A 547 -0.05 23.82 -3.27
CA ARG A 547 0.22 22.78 -4.26
C ARG A 547 -0.27 23.19 -5.64
N PHE A 548 -1.52 23.65 -5.73
CA PHE A 548 -2.08 24.14 -6.99
C PHE A 548 -1.36 25.38 -7.54
N LYS A 549 -1.21 26.44 -6.73
CA LYS A 549 -0.69 27.73 -7.24
C LYS A 549 0.81 27.76 -7.48
N GLN A 550 1.58 26.97 -6.73
CA GLN A 550 3.05 26.99 -6.78
C GLN A 550 3.62 25.78 -7.50
N GLY A 551 2.98 24.61 -7.37
CA GLY A 551 3.47 23.35 -7.95
C GLY A 551 2.74 22.92 -9.22
N GLY A 552 1.52 23.41 -9.48
CA GLY A 552 0.68 22.89 -10.57
C GLY A 552 0.20 21.45 -10.32
N GLU A 553 0.40 20.91 -9.12
CA GLU A 553 0.10 19.53 -8.72
C GLU A 553 -1.41 19.39 -8.40
N MET A 554 -2.24 19.18 -9.42
CA MET A 554 -3.70 19.16 -9.29
C MET A 554 -4.20 17.98 -8.45
N ASP A 555 -3.63 16.79 -8.64
CA ASP A 555 -3.92 15.56 -7.89
C ASP A 555 -3.66 15.74 -6.38
N PHE A 556 -2.48 16.25 -6.01
CA PHE A 556 -2.14 16.55 -4.62
C PHE A 556 -3.03 17.65 -4.03
N ALA A 557 -3.34 18.69 -4.82
CA ALA A 557 -4.24 19.74 -4.37
C ALA A 557 -5.65 19.20 -4.12
N ARG A 558 -6.16 18.35 -5.01
CA ARG A 558 -7.45 17.65 -4.87
C ARG A 558 -7.46 16.80 -3.60
N ALA A 559 -6.43 15.98 -3.38
CA ALA A 559 -6.29 15.15 -2.19
C ALA A 559 -6.33 15.99 -0.91
N ALA A 560 -5.61 17.11 -0.88
CA ALA A 560 -5.59 18.02 0.25
C ALA A 560 -6.97 18.63 0.53
N TYR A 561 -7.65 19.15 -0.50
CA TYR A 561 -9.00 19.69 -0.36
C TYR A 561 -10.02 18.63 0.08
N CYS A 562 -9.93 17.40 -0.44
CA CYS A 562 -10.80 16.30 -0.04
C CYS A 562 -10.60 15.94 1.43
N SER A 563 -9.36 15.80 1.89
CA SER A 563 -9.08 15.50 3.30
C SER A 563 -9.50 16.63 4.26
N ALA A 564 -9.40 17.89 3.83
CA ALA A 564 -9.87 19.03 4.61
C ALA A 564 -11.41 19.04 4.71
N ALA A 565 -12.10 18.73 3.60
CA ALA A 565 -13.55 18.60 3.58
C ALA A 565 -14.03 17.44 4.47
N GLU A 566 -13.35 16.30 4.45
CA GLU A 566 -13.67 15.13 5.27
C GLU A 566 -13.54 15.43 6.78
N LEU A 567 -12.45 16.09 7.19
CA LEU A 567 -12.27 16.54 8.57
C LEU A 567 -13.38 17.54 8.96
N ALA A 568 -13.63 18.55 8.11
CA ALA A 568 -14.67 19.55 8.36
C ALA A 568 -16.05 18.89 8.53
N ARG A 569 -16.41 17.93 7.68
CA ARG A 569 -17.67 17.19 7.80
C ARG A 569 -17.72 16.38 9.10
N SER A 570 -16.63 15.72 9.47
CA SER A 570 -16.55 14.95 10.71
C SER A 570 -16.79 15.81 11.95
N LEU A 571 -16.28 17.04 11.97
CA LEU A 571 -16.54 18.01 13.04
C LEU A 571 -18.01 18.46 13.07
N ILE A 572 -18.61 18.73 11.90
CA ILE A 572 -20.03 19.11 11.79
C ILE A 572 -20.93 17.97 12.30
N MET A 573 -20.64 16.73 11.94
CA MET A 573 -21.42 15.57 12.40
C MET A 573 -21.33 15.38 13.92
N PHE A 574 -20.18 15.66 14.52
CA PHE A 574 -20.04 15.64 15.96
C PHE A 574 -20.91 16.71 16.65
N ASP A 575 -20.94 17.93 16.09
CA ASP A 575 -21.81 19.01 16.56
C ASP A 575 -23.29 18.61 16.48
N GLU A 576 -23.70 18.05 15.34
CA GLU A 576 -25.05 17.52 15.11
C GLU A 576 -25.41 16.42 16.14
N ALA A 577 -24.52 15.45 16.34
CA ALA A 577 -24.70 14.35 17.29
C ALA A 577 -24.75 14.81 18.76
N THR A 578 -24.14 15.95 19.06
CA THR A 578 -24.17 16.57 20.39
C THR A 578 -25.25 17.64 20.53
N GLN A 579 -26.12 17.80 19.53
CA GLN A 579 -27.21 18.78 19.52
C GLN A 579 -26.72 20.23 19.69
N GLY A 580 -25.57 20.56 19.10
CA GLY A 580 -25.05 21.93 19.07
C GLY A 580 -24.34 22.39 20.35
N ILE A 581 -24.01 21.48 21.28
CA ILE A 581 -23.29 21.83 22.52
C ILE A 581 -21.95 22.52 22.23
N TYR A 582 -21.35 22.23 21.07
CA TYR A 582 -20.03 22.71 20.68
C TYR A 582 -20.05 23.62 19.44
N SER A 583 -21.21 24.14 19.04
CA SER A 583 -21.33 24.93 17.81
C SER A 583 -20.45 26.19 17.83
N LYS A 584 -20.23 26.79 19.01
CA LYS A 584 -19.38 27.97 19.18
C LYS A 584 -17.92 27.69 18.81
N GLU A 585 -17.37 26.54 19.22
CA GLU A 585 -16.01 26.14 18.88
C GLU A 585 -15.84 25.92 17.36
N LEU A 586 -16.94 25.62 16.66
CA LEU A 586 -16.97 25.22 15.26
C LEU A 586 -17.49 26.31 14.31
N GLU A 587 -17.72 27.54 14.78
CA GLU A 587 -18.19 28.65 13.93
C GLU A 587 -17.34 28.83 12.66
N GLY A 588 -17.96 28.82 11.48
CA GLY A 588 -17.27 28.96 10.19
C GLY A 588 -16.81 27.64 9.57
N ILE A 589 -16.90 26.51 10.27
CA ILE A 589 -16.48 25.21 9.72
C ILE A 589 -17.35 24.80 8.52
N ARG A 590 -18.64 25.17 8.51
CA ARG A 590 -19.57 24.81 7.42
C ARG A 590 -19.20 25.55 6.13
N LYS A 591 -18.76 26.80 6.26
CA LYS A 591 -18.22 27.59 5.15
C LYS A 591 -16.94 26.95 4.59
N GLU A 592 -16.02 26.54 5.46
CA GLU A 592 -14.78 25.89 5.04
C GLU A 592 -15.04 24.55 4.34
N TYR A 593 -16.00 23.77 4.83
CA TYR A 593 -16.45 22.52 4.20
C TYR A 593 -16.94 22.74 2.74
N VAL A 594 -17.84 23.70 2.53
CA VAL A 594 -18.35 24.06 1.18
C VAL A 594 -17.21 24.51 0.27
N ALA A 595 -16.29 25.33 0.77
CA ALA A 595 -15.16 25.83 -0.01
C ALA A 595 -14.19 24.69 -0.42
N CYS A 596 -13.90 23.76 0.49
CA CYS A 596 -13.01 22.63 0.20
C CYS A 596 -13.62 21.70 -0.86
N LEU A 597 -14.92 21.37 -0.77
CA LEU A 597 -15.61 20.56 -1.78
C LEU A 597 -15.59 21.24 -3.15
N GLY A 598 -15.92 22.53 -3.21
CA GLY A 598 -15.88 23.27 -4.48
C GLY A 598 -14.48 23.32 -5.10
N ASN A 599 -13.44 23.47 -4.28
CA ASN A 599 -12.06 23.47 -4.78
C ASN A 599 -11.62 22.08 -5.23
N ALA A 600 -11.98 21.01 -4.53
CA ALA A 600 -11.74 19.64 -4.97
C ALA A 600 -12.41 19.36 -6.33
N ALA A 601 -13.65 19.84 -6.52
CA ALA A 601 -14.35 19.75 -7.80
C ALA A 601 -13.62 20.48 -8.93
N GLU A 602 -13.03 21.65 -8.65
CA GLU A 602 -12.23 22.40 -9.63
C GLU A 602 -10.95 21.68 -10.02
N MET A 603 -10.23 21.10 -9.05
CA MET A 603 -9.02 20.33 -9.35
C MET A 603 -9.36 19.12 -10.21
N ALA A 604 -10.42 18.38 -9.87
CA ALA A 604 -10.91 17.26 -10.67
C ALA A 604 -11.35 17.68 -12.10
N LEU A 605 -11.93 18.87 -12.29
CA LEU A 605 -12.22 19.38 -13.64
C LEU A 605 -10.96 19.71 -14.42
N GLY A 606 -9.93 20.21 -13.75
CA GLY A 606 -8.64 20.50 -14.38
C GLY A 606 -7.92 19.24 -14.86
N GLU A 607 -8.16 18.12 -14.18
CA GLU A 607 -7.65 16.79 -14.55
C GLU A 607 -8.62 16.00 -15.46
N GLU A 608 -9.72 16.62 -15.90
CA GLU A 608 -10.74 15.98 -16.75
C GLU A 608 -11.40 14.72 -16.13
N ILE A 609 -11.36 14.59 -14.80
CA ILE A 609 -11.99 13.48 -14.06
C ILE A 609 -13.40 13.90 -13.65
N PHE A 610 -14.32 13.80 -14.60
CA PHE A 610 -15.65 14.42 -14.49
C PHE A 610 -16.57 13.78 -13.45
N GLU A 611 -16.49 12.47 -13.21
CA GLU A 611 -17.33 11.79 -12.20
C GLU A 611 -17.03 12.29 -10.76
N PRO A 612 -15.78 12.24 -10.24
CA PRO A 612 -15.46 12.85 -8.95
C PRO A 612 -15.80 14.33 -8.88
N SER A 613 -15.55 15.07 -9.97
CA SER A 613 -15.88 16.49 -10.01
C SER A 613 -17.37 16.74 -9.77
N LEU A 614 -18.23 15.99 -10.47
CA LEU A 614 -19.68 16.09 -10.30
C LEU A 614 -20.08 15.81 -8.85
N PHE A 615 -19.55 14.73 -8.26
CA PHE A 615 -19.82 14.39 -6.86
C PHE A 615 -19.46 15.54 -5.91
N TYR A 616 -18.23 16.08 -6.00
CA TYR A 616 -17.80 17.16 -5.12
C TYR A 616 -18.59 18.46 -5.35
N ALA A 617 -18.93 18.79 -6.60
CA ALA A 617 -19.68 19.99 -6.93
C ALA A 617 -21.11 19.93 -6.38
N VAL A 618 -21.82 18.81 -6.59
CA VAL A 618 -23.19 18.61 -6.08
C VAL A 618 -23.18 18.57 -4.54
N ALA A 619 -22.17 17.94 -3.94
CA ALA A 619 -21.97 17.98 -2.48
C ALA A 619 -21.83 19.42 -1.98
N ALA A 620 -21.03 20.25 -2.67
CA ALA A 620 -20.80 21.64 -2.28
C ALA A 620 -22.08 22.49 -2.38
N VAL A 621 -22.88 22.31 -3.43
CA VAL A 621 -24.18 22.99 -3.60
C VAL A 621 -25.16 22.56 -2.50
N SER A 622 -25.27 21.26 -2.26
CA SER A 622 -26.15 20.69 -1.23
C SER A 622 -25.77 21.20 0.16
N ALA A 623 -24.48 21.22 0.48
CA ALA A 623 -23.96 21.71 1.75
C ALA A 623 -24.12 23.23 1.94
N ALA A 624 -24.11 24.01 0.85
CA ALA A 624 -24.32 25.45 0.92
C ALA A 624 -25.80 25.82 1.12
N THR A 625 -26.74 25.02 0.60
CA THR A 625 -28.18 25.31 0.61
C THR A 625 -28.75 25.73 1.97
N PRO A 626 -28.50 25.02 3.09
CA PRO A 626 -29.06 25.40 4.39
C PRO A 626 -28.34 26.58 5.08
N LEU A 627 -27.22 27.07 4.51
CA LEU A 627 -26.39 28.10 5.14
C LEU A 627 -26.88 29.52 4.81
N PRO A 628 -26.65 30.51 5.69
CA PRO A 628 -27.01 31.90 5.42
C PRO A 628 -26.15 32.53 4.32
N PHE A 629 -26.64 33.63 3.75
CA PHE A 629 -25.93 34.42 2.73
C PHE A 629 -24.97 35.46 3.32
N ASN A 630 -25.27 35.99 4.51
CA ASN A 630 -24.46 37.00 5.19
C ASN A 630 -24.69 36.96 6.72
N GLY A 631 -23.93 37.77 7.45
CA GLY A 631 -24.17 38.02 8.88
C GLY A 631 -23.85 36.87 9.84
N SER A 632 -23.36 35.74 9.34
CA SER A 632 -22.97 34.56 10.13
C SER A 632 -21.55 34.13 9.78
N PRO A 633 -20.75 33.62 10.74
CA PRO A 633 -19.47 32.98 10.47
C PRO A 633 -19.56 31.83 9.45
N ASP A 634 -20.71 31.12 9.42
CA ASP A 634 -21.00 30.02 8.49
C ASP A 634 -21.57 30.50 7.14
N ALA A 635 -21.68 31.82 6.91
CA ALA A 635 -22.27 32.34 5.68
C ALA A 635 -21.42 32.01 4.43
N VAL A 636 -22.11 31.58 3.38
CA VAL A 636 -21.51 31.29 2.07
C VAL A 636 -22.02 32.30 1.05
N ASP A 637 -21.07 33.11 0.55
CA ASP A 637 -21.33 34.18 -0.41
C ASP A 637 -22.01 33.65 -1.69
N ALA A 638 -22.89 34.47 -2.27
CA ALA A 638 -23.61 34.12 -3.50
C ALA A 638 -22.66 33.74 -4.66
N SER A 639 -21.50 34.39 -4.75
CA SER A 639 -20.49 34.11 -5.78
C SER A 639 -19.86 32.72 -5.64
N ILE A 640 -19.76 32.16 -4.42
CA ILE A 640 -19.25 30.80 -4.19
C ILE A 640 -20.32 29.78 -4.60
N ARG A 641 -21.59 30.04 -4.28
CA ARG A 641 -22.71 29.18 -4.69
C ARG A 641 -22.81 29.08 -6.20
N GLU A 642 -22.82 30.22 -6.89
CA GLU A 642 -22.87 30.29 -8.35
C GLU A 642 -21.65 29.61 -8.99
N LYS A 643 -20.46 29.72 -8.40
CA LYS A 643 -19.27 28.97 -8.84
C LYS A 643 -19.48 27.46 -8.75
N ASN A 644 -20.05 26.97 -7.66
CA ASN A 644 -20.29 25.54 -7.47
C ASN A 644 -21.37 25.01 -8.43
N GLU A 645 -22.43 25.77 -8.68
CA GLU A 645 -23.44 25.43 -9.70
C GLU A 645 -22.83 25.35 -11.11
N ARG A 646 -21.95 26.30 -11.47
CA ARG A 646 -21.22 26.21 -12.75
C ARG A 646 -20.31 24.99 -12.84
N ARG A 647 -19.72 24.54 -11.72
CA ARG A 647 -18.89 23.32 -11.68
C ARG A 647 -19.72 22.07 -11.92
N VAL A 648 -20.95 22.00 -11.37
CA VAL A 648 -21.90 20.93 -11.68
C VAL A 648 -22.17 20.88 -13.19
N ALA A 649 -22.57 22.01 -13.78
CA ALA A 649 -22.86 22.08 -15.22
C ALA A 649 -21.66 21.70 -16.10
N ARG A 650 -20.44 22.10 -15.73
CA ARG A 650 -19.21 21.72 -16.43
C ARG A 650 -18.94 20.22 -16.33
N ALA A 651 -19.10 19.62 -15.15
CA ALA A 651 -18.88 18.19 -14.96
C ALA A 651 -19.91 17.35 -15.73
N GLU A 652 -21.18 17.76 -15.74
CA GLU A 652 -22.23 17.11 -16.54
C GLU A 652 -21.96 17.20 -18.04
N ALA A 653 -21.55 18.37 -18.53
CA ALA A 653 -21.17 18.54 -19.93
C ALA A 653 -19.96 17.66 -20.31
N GLY A 654 -18.97 17.55 -19.42
CA GLY A 654 -17.83 16.65 -19.59
C GLY A 654 -18.24 15.18 -19.70
N LEU A 655 -19.11 14.71 -18.79
CA LEU A 655 -19.67 13.35 -18.82
C LEU A 655 -20.43 13.06 -20.11
N GLN A 656 -21.16 14.03 -20.66
CA GLN A 656 -21.88 13.87 -21.94
C GLN A 656 -20.97 13.88 -23.16
N SER A 657 -19.77 14.46 -23.04
CA SER A 657 -18.79 14.55 -24.13
C SER A 657 -17.85 13.35 -24.19
N MET A 658 -17.84 12.50 -23.17
CA MET A 658 -17.04 11.27 -23.17
C MET A 658 -17.69 10.22 -24.10
N PRO A 659 -16.91 9.59 -25.00
CA PRO A 659 -17.39 8.67 -26.02
C PRO A 659 -17.86 7.31 -25.50
#